data_AF-A0AAU4K9V3-F1
#
_entry.id   AF-A0AAU4K9V3-F1
#
_cell.length_a   1.000
_cell.length_b   1.000
_cell.length_c   1.000
_cell.angle_alpha   90.00
_cell.angle_beta   90.00
_cell.angle_gamma   90.00
#
_symmetry.space_group_name_H-M   'P 1'
#
loop_
_entity.id
_entity.type
_entity.pdbx_description
1 polymer ?
#
loop_
_entity_poly.entity_id
_entity_poly.type
_entity_poly.pdbx_seq_one_letter_code
_entity_poly.pdbx_strand_id
1 'polypeptide(L)'
;MSSRGELRCFPADEASSRRRIRRYAVPRWMIERATASRLAGDWRGACAAANVDITFELSEVADHCGDDVATALEDDLRHFAPDLLRWHLPRLLGGRTTLATDRTVVLARYRPKAADENRLTTPYLHITTPAMIEGPQRIALRFGTVENERAAGVFGPGTEDWRSARHLWDTRHTAELLERCGGGADRPPFFRADATPRGTDELPTADPGAGDPAALAEWATLLHQKGETQAALAAAGIEADLTRPQNSRRLVALAELLGGIALDHTRLEPEIRRQIAEGVGDRFVIAAHWRTHILLEPAESGGLLMRTVDRDEVKGHPLLAEALWRRLPDLDLMRARGLAAEHLHPLVREALFPALPVPAAPAGPPGPTLPEPVRIRCRGEWHEVAFSPGGLLTMPHSDEEQQRERALRAFGGAVAGCFAMEQTWTSGEGRLPKALRAQRNELFLRVQHGDTPGVLELLDSGVDPRVRDPRGRSLLHLLNLLDHEPLLPRLLAEGLDLEARDRRERTPLYVAVNDLGSKALVEALVAAGARLDAVDESDLSLAQIVRRYKRHDLAFLRKRVQAEHPGIGAEWWDEWMEEQAERYGDEPDDDFEPDDDPGEELADDPGDEPGDEFAPEPGDKFADEPGDEPGDEHGDEFADEPGEESVEEGGAEERLSL
;
A
#
# COMPACT_ATOMS: atom_id res chain seq x y z
N MET A 1 -5.54 -8.61 35.54
CA MET A 1 -5.04 -9.92 35.05
C MET A 1 -4.21 -9.66 33.80
N SER A 2 -2.93 -9.98 33.87
CA SER A 2 -1.87 -9.66 32.89
C SER A 2 -2.24 -10.04 31.45
N SER A 3 -2.21 -9.08 30.52
CA SER A 3 -2.15 -9.39 29.09
C SER A 3 -0.91 -10.24 28.85
N ARG A 4 -1.09 -11.47 28.37
CA ARG A 4 0.02 -12.31 27.91
C ARG A 4 0.83 -11.49 26.90
N GLY A 5 2.12 -11.29 27.20
CA GLY A 5 3.07 -10.59 26.34
C GLY A 5 3.20 -11.32 25.00
N GLU A 6 2.38 -10.96 24.04
CA GLU A 6 2.68 -11.23 22.64
C GLU A 6 3.91 -10.40 22.30
N LEU A 7 5.02 -11.07 22.04
CA LEU A 7 6.25 -10.48 21.53
C LEU A 7 5.93 -9.83 20.18
N ARG A 8 5.54 -8.55 20.18
CA ARG A 8 5.12 -7.84 18.96
C ARG A 8 6.34 -7.49 18.13
N CYS A 9 6.33 -7.95 16.90
CA CYS A 9 7.37 -7.73 15.88
C CYS A 9 7.39 -6.31 15.29
N PHE A 10 6.28 -5.57 15.44
CA PHE A 10 6.04 -4.21 14.97
C PHE A 10 4.79 -3.63 15.65
N PRO A 11 4.55 -2.31 15.55
CA PRO A 11 3.35 -1.65 16.07
C PRO A 11 2.01 -2.26 15.57
N ALA A 12 0.96 -2.15 16.38
CA ALA A 12 -0.33 -2.80 16.09
C ALA A 12 -1.04 -2.24 14.83
N ASP A 13 -0.83 -0.96 14.54
CA ASP A 13 -1.29 -0.26 13.34
C ASP A 13 -0.56 -0.76 12.07
N GLU A 14 0.74 -1.03 12.15
CA GLU A 14 1.49 -1.68 11.08
C GLU A 14 0.94 -3.09 10.84
N ALA A 15 0.71 -3.88 11.90
CA ALA A 15 0.09 -5.21 11.80
C ALA A 15 -1.28 -5.18 11.11
N SER A 16 -2.09 -4.18 11.45
CA SER A 16 -3.41 -3.95 10.87
C SER A 16 -3.30 -3.60 9.37
N SER A 17 -2.38 -2.70 9.01
CA SER A 17 -2.15 -2.27 7.64
C SER A 17 -1.62 -3.40 6.77
N ARG A 18 -0.64 -4.18 7.25
CA ARG A 18 -0.10 -5.34 6.53
C ARG A 18 -1.11 -6.46 6.32
N ARG A 19 -1.99 -6.72 7.28
CA ARG A 19 -3.13 -7.65 7.09
C ARG A 19 -4.04 -7.21 5.96
N ARG A 20 -4.37 -5.91 5.89
CA ARG A 20 -5.16 -5.36 4.78
C ARG A 20 -4.41 -5.47 3.46
N ILE A 21 -3.11 -5.15 3.42
CA ILE A 21 -2.29 -5.29 2.21
C ILE A 21 -2.35 -6.74 1.69
N ARG A 22 -2.12 -7.74 2.54
CA ARG A 22 -2.19 -9.16 2.14
C ARG A 22 -3.58 -9.62 1.72
N ARG A 23 -4.64 -8.95 2.18
CA ARG A 23 -6.02 -9.28 1.80
C ARG A 23 -6.43 -8.67 0.46
N TYR A 24 -6.02 -7.44 0.16
CA TYR A 24 -6.60 -6.66 -0.94
C TYR A 24 -5.61 -6.28 -2.06
N ALA A 25 -4.32 -6.12 -1.77
CA ALA A 25 -3.40 -5.49 -2.72
C ALA A 25 -3.02 -6.36 -3.92
N VAL A 26 -3.10 -7.68 -3.75
CA VAL A 26 -2.88 -8.70 -4.78
C VAL A 26 -4.00 -9.73 -4.66
N PRO A 27 -5.19 -9.45 -5.23
CA PRO A 27 -6.35 -10.33 -5.10
C PRO A 27 -6.14 -11.67 -5.83
N ARG A 28 -6.88 -12.70 -5.44
CA ARG A 28 -6.74 -14.05 -6.00
C ARG A 28 -6.86 -14.12 -7.52
N TRP A 29 -7.84 -13.42 -8.10
CA TRP A 29 -8.03 -13.41 -9.55
C TRP A 29 -6.80 -12.89 -10.31
N MET A 30 -6.07 -11.93 -9.70
CA MET A 30 -4.86 -11.34 -10.29
C MET A 30 -3.76 -12.39 -10.36
N ILE A 31 -3.55 -13.13 -9.26
CA ILE A 31 -2.59 -14.24 -9.19
C ILE A 31 -2.93 -15.32 -10.21
N GLU A 32 -4.20 -15.73 -10.27
CA GLU A 32 -4.67 -16.78 -11.18
C GLU A 32 -4.46 -16.40 -12.64
N ARG A 33 -4.87 -15.18 -13.04
CA ARG A 33 -4.71 -14.68 -14.42
C ARG A 33 -3.24 -14.47 -14.78
N ALA A 34 -2.46 -13.84 -13.90
CA ALA A 34 -1.04 -13.60 -14.14
C ALA A 34 -0.27 -14.92 -14.26
N THR A 35 -0.56 -15.90 -13.39
CA THR A 35 0.03 -17.24 -13.46
C THR A 35 -0.37 -17.97 -14.74
N ALA A 36 -1.65 -17.93 -15.13
CA ALA A 36 -2.10 -18.57 -16.37
C ALA A 36 -1.41 -17.99 -17.61
N SER A 37 -1.34 -16.66 -17.73
CA SER A 37 -0.65 -15.99 -18.84
C SER A 37 0.85 -16.31 -18.86
N ARG A 38 1.52 -16.27 -17.71
CA ARG A 38 2.94 -16.62 -17.58
C ARG A 38 3.22 -18.07 -18.00
N LEU A 39 2.41 -19.03 -17.56
CA LEU A 39 2.55 -20.43 -17.96
C LEU A 39 2.28 -20.67 -19.44
N ALA A 40 1.51 -19.79 -20.10
CA ALA A 40 1.32 -19.78 -21.55
C ALA A 40 2.46 -19.09 -22.32
N GLY A 41 3.46 -18.53 -21.62
CA GLY A 41 4.54 -17.73 -22.22
C GLY A 41 4.14 -16.30 -22.59
N ASP A 42 2.93 -15.86 -22.19
CA ASP A 42 2.42 -14.51 -22.45
C ASP A 42 2.73 -13.58 -21.26
N TRP A 43 3.96 -13.05 -21.24
CA TRP A 43 4.40 -12.13 -20.19
C TRP A 43 3.65 -10.79 -20.24
N ARG A 44 3.18 -10.34 -21.42
CA ARG A 44 2.37 -9.11 -21.55
C ARG A 44 1.00 -9.29 -20.91
N GLY A 45 0.35 -10.44 -21.14
CA GLY A 45 -0.90 -10.79 -20.46
C GLY A 45 -0.73 -10.91 -18.94
N ALA A 46 0.42 -11.42 -18.47
CA ALA A 46 0.73 -11.46 -17.05
C ALA A 46 0.86 -10.04 -16.45
N CYS A 47 1.57 -9.13 -17.13
CA CYS A 47 1.66 -7.72 -16.75
C CYS A 47 0.27 -7.04 -16.71
N ALA A 48 -0.53 -7.23 -17.75
CA ALA A 48 -1.89 -6.67 -17.82
C ALA A 48 -2.78 -7.17 -16.66
N ALA A 49 -2.73 -8.47 -16.33
CA ALA A 49 -3.46 -9.04 -15.20
C ALA A 49 -3.06 -8.43 -13.85
N ALA A 50 -1.80 -8.05 -13.69
CA ALA A 50 -1.24 -7.46 -12.48
C ALA A 50 -1.26 -5.92 -12.45
N ASN A 51 -1.96 -5.28 -13.39
CA ASN A 51 -2.02 -3.81 -13.55
C ASN A 51 -0.63 -3.18 -13.73
N VAL A 52 0.20 -3.81 -14.57
CA VAL A 52 1.54 -3.32 -14.96
C VAL A 52 1.48 -2.79 -16.39
N ASP A 53 1.77 -1.50 -16.54
CA ASP A 53 1.83 -0.82 -17.84
C ASP A 53 3.25 -0.96 -18.41
N ILE A 54 3.38 -1.37 -19.67
CA ILE A 54 4.67 -1.55 -20.34
C ILE A 54 4.94 -0.30 -21.19
N THR A 55 6.12 0.30 -21.05
CA THR A 55 6.44 1.59 -21.71
C THR A 55 7.58 1.48 -22.73
N PHE A 56 7.86 0.29 -23.24
CA PHE A 56 8.93 0.05 -24.21
C PHE A 56 8.55 -1.10 -25.14
N GLU A 57 9.12 -1.13 -26.33
CA GLU A 57 9.00 -2.25 -27.26
C GLU A 57 10.32 -3.01 -27.43
N LEU A 58 10.24 -4.34 -27.50
CA LEU A 58 11.44 -5.18 -27.64
C LEU A 58 12.20 -4.93 -28.94
N SER A 59 11.50 -4.53 -30.01
CA SER A 59 12.14 -4.14 -31.27
C SER A 59 12.99 -2.89 -31.10
N GLU A 60 12.49 -1.88 -30.38
CA GLU A 60 13.25 -0.66 -30.10
C GLU A 60 14.46 -0.96 -29.22
N VAL A 61 14.32 -1.88 -28.25
CA VAL A 61 15.45 -2.34 -27.44
C VAL A 61 16.50 -3.05 -28.31
N ALA A 62 16.09 -3.89 -29.27
CA ALA A 62 17.02 -4.55 -30.18
C ALA A 62 17.75 -3.55 -31.08
N ASP A 63 17.03 -2.54 -31.60
CA ASP A 63 17.58 -1.51 -32.46
C ASP A 63 18.62 -0.62 -31.73
N HIS A 64 18.35 -0.24 -30.48
CA HIS A 64 19.20 0.68 -29.71
C HIS A 64 20.29 -0.02 -28.89
N CYS A 65 20.00 -1.19 -28.31
CA CYS A 65 20.89 -1.89 -27.39
C CYS A 65 21.49 -3.19 -27.95
N GLY A 66 20.99 -3.66 -29.10
CA GLY A 66 21.42 -4.90 -29.75
C GLY A 66 20.53 -6.11 -29.46
N ASP A 67 20.51 -7.04 -30.41
CA ASP A 67 19.73 -8.29 -30.35
C ASP A 67 20.03 -9.15 -29.11
N ASP A 68 21.29 -9.13 -28.64
CA ASP A 68 21.73 -9.88 -27.47
C ASP A 68 21.09 -9.35 -26.18
N VAL A 69 21.01 -8.02 -26.03
CA VAL A 69 20.33 -7.38 -24.89
C VAL A 69 18.83 -7.61 -24.96
N ALA A 70 18.21 -7.45 -26.13
CA ALA A 70 16.79 -7.70 -26.32
C ALA A 70 16.42 -9.17 -26.02
N THR A 71 17.25 -10.13 -26.44
CA THR A 71 17.06 -11.55 -26.14
C THR A 71 17.17 -11.84 -24.64
N ALA A 72 18.17 -11.26 -23.96
CA ALA A 72 18.33 -11.41 -22.51
C ALA A 72 17.16 -10.79 -21.73
N LEU A 73 16.69 -9.63 -22.17
CA LEU A 73 15.50 -8.98 -21.59
C LEU A 73 14.25 -9.83 -21.79
N GLU A 74 14.03 -10.36 -23.00
CA GLU A 74 12.88 -11.23 -23.26
C GLU A 74 12.91 -12.51 -22.40
N ASP A 75 14.09 -13.10 -22.19
CA ASP A 75 14.23 -14.26 -21.30
C ASP A 75 13.86 -13.92 -19.84
N ASP A 76 14.30 -12.78 -19.32
CA ASP A 76 13.90 -12.31 -18.00
C ASP A 76 12.37 -12.05 -17.94
N LEU A 77 11.78 -11.44 -18.97
CA LEU A 77 10.33 -11.15 -19.03
C LEU A 77 9.47 -12.41 -19.09
N ARG A 78 9.91 -13.48 -19.77
CA ARG A 78 9.19 -14.77 -19.78
C ARG A 78 9.09 -15.40 -18.40
N HIS A 79 10.01 -15.09 -17.49
CA HIS A 79 10.03 -15.60 -16.12
C HIS A 79 9.53 -14.58 -15.08
N PHE A 80 9.15 -13.39 -15.53
CA PHE A 80 8.65 -12.31 -14.69
C PHE A 80 7.29 -12.64 -14.08
N ALA A 81 7.20 -12.55 -12.75
CA ALA A 81 5.98 -12.68 -11.95
C ALA A 81 5.57 -11.29 -11.40
N PRO A 82 4.77 -10.51 -12.16
CA PRO A 82 4.39 -9.15 -11.75
C PRO A 82 3.47 -9.12 -10.51
N ASP A 83 2.64 -10.14 -10.33
CA ASP A 83 1.80 -10.35 -9.15
C ASP A 83 2.64 -10.61 -7.88
N LEU A 84 3.72 -11.39 -8.01
CA LEU A 84 4.69 -11.60 -6.94
C LEU A 84 5.49 -10.32 -6.65
N LEU A 85 5.99 -9.62 -7.68
CA LEU A 85 6.66 -8.33 -7.50
C LEU A 85 5.77 -7.37 -6.69
N ARG A 86 4.50 -7.23 -7.10
CA ARG A 86 3.51 -6.37 -6.44
C ARG A 86 3.22 -6.77 -4.99
N TRP A 87 3.35 -8.06 -4.66
CA TRP A 87 3.24 -8.56 -3.28
C TRP A 87 4.34 -7.99 -2.39
N HIS A 88 5.54 -7.79 -2.92
CA HIS A 88 6.70 -7.34 -2.15
C HIS A 88 6.99 -5.84 -2.24
N LEU A 89 6.37 -5.13 -3.20
CA LEU A 89 6.63 -3.69 -3.39
C LEU A 89 6.41 -2.87 -2.10
N PRO A 90 7.24 -1.82 -1.88
CA PRO A 90 7.09 -0.92 -0.75
C PRO A 90 5.70 -0.27 -0.68
N ARG A 91 5.21 -0.05 0.54
CA ARG A 91 3.85 0.45 0.82
C ARG A 91 3.90 1.61 1.81
N LEU A 92 2.96 2.55 1.68
CA LEU A 92 2.72 3.54 2.72
C LEU A 92 1.92 2.89 3.86
N LEU A 93 2.49 2.94 5.07
CA LEU A 93 1.88 2.41 6.30
C LEU A 93 1.24 3.56 7.11
N GLY A 94 0.90 3.33 8.38
CA GLY A 94 0.22 4.33 9.22
C GLY A 94 -1.27 4.49 8.89
N GLY A 95 -1.97 3.36 8.72
CA GLY A 95 -3.39 3.34 8.34
C GLY A 95 -3.62 3.22 6.84
N ARG A 96 -2.65 3.63 6.02
CA ARG A 96 -2.63 3.45 4.56
C ARG A 96 -2.21 2.03 4.17
N THR A 97 -2.50 1.66 2.92
CA THR A 97 -2.16 0.34 2.37
C THR A 97 -1.70 0.38 0.92
N THR A 98 -1.63 1.58 0.31
CA THR A 98 -1.27 1.79 -1.09
C THR A 98 0.24 1.66 -1.31
N LEU A 99 0.65 1.50 -2.57
CA LEU A 99 2.05 1.54 -3.00
C LEU A 99 2.70 2.86 -2.55
N ALA A 100 3.97 2.77 -2.15
CA ALA A 100 4.79 3.95 -1.94
C ALA A 100 4.87 4.75 -3.25
N THR A 101 4.71 6.06 -3.18
CA THR A 101 4.71 6.92 -4.37
C THR A 101 6.11 7.28 -4.81
N ASP A 102 6.25 7.57 -6.10
CA ASP A 102 7.48 8.08 -6.73
C ASP A 102 8.71 7.23 -6.41
N ARG A 103 8.52 5.90 -6.47
CA ARG A 103 9.60 4.93 -6.29
C ARG A 103 9.99 4.31 -7.61
N THR A 104 11.29 4.20 -7.81
CA THR A 104 11.89 3.37 -8.86
C THR A 104 12.40 2.09 -8.23
N VAL A 105 12.07 0.92 -8.77
CA VAL A 105 12.63 -0.35 -8.32
C VAL A 105 13.40 -1.00 -9.46
N VAL A 106 14.72 -1.08 -9.32
CA VAL A 106 15.62 -1.62 -10.35
C VAL A 106 15.69 -3.13 -10.24
N LEU A 107 15.28 -3.83 -11.29
CA LEU A 107 15.15 -5.29 -11.29
C LEU A 107 16.39 -5.97 -11.88
N ALA A 108 16.86 -5.50 -13.03
CA ALA A 108 17.99 -6.11 -13.73
C ALA A 108 18.81 -5.07 -14.48
N ARG A 109 20.10 -5.37 -14.64
CA ARG A 109 21.07 -4.57 -15.39
C ARG A 109 21.47 -5.31 -16.66
N TYR A 110 21.50 -4.61 -17.78
CA TYR A 110 21.99 -5.11 -19.05
C TYR A 110 23.20 -4.27 -19.48
N ARG A 111 24.15 -4.87 -20.19
CA ARG A 111 25.33 -4.14 -20.67
C ARG A 111 25.09 -3.71 -22.12
N PRO A 112 25.34 -2.44 -22.49
CA PRO A 112 25.43 -2.08 -23.89
C PRO A 112 26.71 -2.68 -24.50
N LYS A 113 26.74 -2.79 -25.82
CA LYS A 113 27.78 -3.52 -26.57
C LYS A 113 29.14 -2.82 -26.63
N ALA A 114 29.24 -1.52 -26.32
CA ALA A 114 30.49 -0.76 -26.42
C ALA A 114 31.29 -0.74 -25.11
N ALA A 115 32.62 -0.96 -25.20
CA ALA A 115 33.54 -0.99 -24.05
C ALA A 115 33.92 0.43 -23.55
N ASP A 116 33.48 1.45 -24.29
CA ASP A 116 33.91 2.83 -24.25
C ASP A 116 32.72 3.80 -24.04
N GLU A 117 31.52 3.27 -23.81
CA GLU A 117 30.31 4.06 -23.52
C GLU A 117 30.28 4.60 -22.07
N ASN A 118 29.75 5.81 -21.95
CA ASN A 118 29.63 6.54 -20.69
C ASN A 118 28.80 5.73 -19.68
N ARG A 119 29.17 5.73 -18.39
CA ARG A 119 28.50 4.90 -17.36
C ARG A 119 27.00 5.18 -17.23
N LEU A 120 26.58 6.38 -17.61
CA LEU A 120 25.18 6.86 -17.64
C LEU A 120 24.34 6.31 -18.81
N THR A 121 24.88 5.46 -19.70
CA THR A 121 24.12 4.80 -20.78
C THR A 121 23.70 3.36 -20.45
N THR A 122 23.94 2.89 -19.22
CA THR A 122 23.62 1.51 -18.84
C THR A 122 22.10 1.27 -18.87
N PRO A 123 21.59 0.31 -19.66
CA PRO A 123 20.17 -0.03 -19.66
C PRO A 123 19.78 -0.93 -18.48
N TYR A 124 18.68 -0.57 -17.82
CA TYR A 124 18.10 -1.29 -16.71
C TYR A 124 16.63 -1.62 -16.98
N LEU A 125 16.23 -2.85 -16.62
CA LEU A 125 14.82 -3.16 -16.40
C LEU A 125 14.43 -2.68 -15.01
N HIS A 126 13.43 -1.81 -14.94
CA HIS A 126 12.97 -1.23 -13.68
C HIS A 126 11.47 -0.98 -13.70
N ILE A 127 10.87 -0.82 -12.53
CA ILE A 127 9.48 -0.37 -12.39
C ILE A 127 9.42 1.01 -11.76
N THR A 128 8.36 1.74 -12.04
CA THR A 128 8.00 2.98 -11.36
C THR A 128 6.64 2.83 -10.70
N THR A 129 6.52 3.28 -9.46
CA THR A 129 5.26 3.25 -8.69
C THR A 129 4.40 4.49 -8.96
N PRO A 130 3.12 4.51 -8.54
CA PRO A 130 2.24 5.66 -8.78
C PRO A 130 2.80 6.97 -8.23
N ALA A 131 2.56 8.09 -8.90
CA ALA A 131 2.96 9.41 -8.42
C ALA A 131 2.08 9.95 -7.29
N MET A 132 0.89 9.37 -7.07
CA MET A 132 -0.05 9.87 -6.05
C MET A 132 -0.61 8.77 -5.19
N ILE A 133 -0.80 9.12 -3.92
CA ILE A 133 -1.27 8.21 -2.86
C ILE A 133 -2.71 7.77 -3.10
N GLU A 134 -3.53 8.70 -3.60
CA GLU A 134 -4.95 8.52 -3.93
C GLU A 134 -5.15 8.18 -5.41
N GLY A 135 -4.06 8.05 -6.17
CA GLY A 135 -4.10 7.70 -7.59
C GLY A 135 -4.24 6.20 -7.85
N PRO A 136 -4.40 5.82 -9.14
CA PRO A 136 -4.50 4.43 -9.55
C PRO A 136 -3.28 3.64 -9.07
N GLN A 137 -3.51 2.45 -8.51
CA GLN A 137 -2.43 1.60 -8.01
C GLN A 137 -1.74 0.81 -9.14
N ARG A 138 -1.57 1.42 -10.32
CA ARG A 138 -0.86 0.84 -11.48
C ARG A 138 0.63 1.12 -11.37
N ILE A 139 1.46 0.20 -11.86
CA ILE A 139 2.92 0.39 -11.92
C ILE A 139 3.37 0.35 -13.36
N ALA A 140 4.42 1.08 -13.72
CA ALA A 140 4.95 1.07 -15.07
C ALA A 140 6.27 0.30 -15.12
N LEU A 141 6.36 -0.70 -16.00
CA LEU A 141 7.57 -1.44 -16.33
C LEU A 141 8.31 -0.72 -17.47
N ARG A 142 9.54 -0.35 -17.19
CA ARG A 142 10.39 0.50 -18.03
C ARG A 142 11.71 -0.20 -18.34
N PHE A 143 12.28 0.16 -19.48
CA PHE A 143 13.61 -0.27 -19.87
C PHE A 143 14.41 0.94 -20.36
N GLY A 144 15.57 1.18 -19.76
CA GLY A 144 16.41 2.32 -20.09
C GLY A 144 17.31 2.73 -18.93
N THR A 145 17.86 3.93 -19.01
CA THR A 145 18.67 4.52 -17.93
C THR A 145 17.79 4.90 -16.74
N VAL A 146 18.39 5.04 -15.57
CA VAL A 146 17.70 5.45 -14.34
C VAL A 146 18.22 6.83 -13.94
N GLU A 147 17.36 7.84 -13.95
CA GLU A 147 17.71 9.26 -13.73
C GLU A 147 18.54 9.49 -12.46
N ASN A 148 18.22 8.77 -11.38
CA ASN A 148 18.87 8.92 -10.08
C ASN A 148 20.13 8.06 -9.89
N GLU A 149 20.72 7.49 -10.95
CA GLU A 149 22.01 6.78 -10.88
C GLU A 149 23.18 7.76 -10.68
N ARG A 150 23.81 7.72 -9.50
CA ARG A 150 24.91 8.63 -9.13
C ARG A 150 26.29 8.07 -9.48
N ALA A 151 26.40 6.75 -9.43
CA ALA A 151 27.54 5.97 -9.88
C ALA A 151 27.01 4.62 -10.39
N ALA A 152 27.83 3.88 -11.14
CA ALA A 152 27.37 2.63 -11.77
C ALA A 152 26.77 1.65 -10.74
N GLY A 153 25.45 1.46 -10.78
CA GLY A 153 24.71 0.63 -9.83
C GLY A 153 24.53 1.21 -8.43
N VAL A 154 24.69 2.54 -8.25
CA VAL A 154 24.46 3.26 -7.00
C VAL A 154 23.40 4.32 -7.24
N PHE A 155 22.24 4.13 -6.64
CA PHE A 155 21.07 4.97 -6.87
C PHE A 155 20.81 5.93 -5.70
N GLY A 156 20.25 7.09 -6.02
CA GLY A 156 19.82 8.09 -5.05
C GLY A 156 18.55 7.69 -4.27
N PRO A 157 18.10 8.56 -3.35
CA PRO A 157 16.82 8.42 -2.66
C PRO A 157 15.66 8.19 -3.63
N GLY A 158 14.65 7.44 -3.20
CA GLY A 158 13.49 7.10 -4.03
C GLY A 158 13.71 5.86 -4.91
N THR A 159 14.95 5.38 -5.07
CA THR A 159 15.25 4.17 -5.84
C THR A 159 15.60 2.98 -4.95
N GLU A 160 14.93 1.86 -5.17
CA GLU A 160 15.18 0.56 -4.54
C GLU A 160 15.98 -0.32 -5.51
N ASP A 161 17.13 -0.83 -5.06
CA ASP A 161 17.94 -1.76 -5.85
C ASP A 161 17.57 -3.22 -5.55
N TRP A 162 16.86 -3.85 -6.47
CA TRP A 162 16.37 -5.23 -6.36
C TRP A 162 17.11 -6.21 -7.29
N ARG A 163 18.28 -5.82 -7.82
CA ARG A 163 19.10 -6.69 -8.69
C ARG A 163 19.49 -8.00 -8.02
N SER A 164 19.79 -7.96 -6.72
CA SER A 164 20.09 -9.13 -5.89
C SER A 164 18.83 -9.83 -5.32
N ALA A 165 17.65 -9.25 -5.53
CA ALA A 165 16.36 -9.68 -4.98
C ALA A 165 15.46 -10.40 -5.99
N ARG A 166 16.06 -11.11 -6.97
CA ARG A 166 15.32 -11.85 -8.02
C ARG A 166 14.23 -12.78 -7.49
N HIS A 167 14.42 -13.37 -6.32
CA HIS A 167 13.43 -14.21 -5.65
C HIS A 167 12.07 -13.55 -5.37
N LEU A 168 11.97 -12.22 -5.46
CA LEU A 168 10.74 -11.45 -5.25
C LEU A 168 9.96 -11.18 -6.53
N TRP A 169 10.48 -11.56 -7.71
CA TRP A 169 9.83 -11.22 -8.99
C TRP A 169 10.15 -12.18 -10.14
N ASP A 170 11.22 -12.98 -10.05
CA ASP A 170 11.66 -13.94 -11.05
C ASP A 170 11.36 -15.37 -10.59
N THR A 171 10.51 -16.06 -11.34
CA THR A 171 10.03 -17.40 -10.98
C THR A 171 11.16 -18.43 -10.82
N ARG A 172 12.28 -18.26 -11.51
CA ARG A 172 13.46 -19.14 -11.43
C ARG A 172 14.15 -19.08 -10.07
N HIS A 173 13.97 -17.98 -9.34
CA HIS A 173 14.68 -17.67 -8.09
C HIS A 173 13.79 -17.72 -6.85
N THR A 174 12.48 -17.94 -7.00
CA THR A 174 11.51 -17.87 -5.88
C THR A 174 11.86 -18.77 -4.69
N ALA A 175 12.43 -19.95 -4.94
CA ALA A 175 12.86 -20.87 -3.89
C ALA A 175 13.94 -20.28 -2.96
N GLU A 176 14.73 -19.29 -3.40
CA GLU A 176 15.72 -18.63 -2.54
C GLU A 176 15.06 -17.88 -1.38
N LEU A 177 13.75 -17.55 -1.45
CA LEU A 177 13.06 -16.80 -0.40
C LEU A 177 13.21 -17.44 0.99
N LEU A 178 13.23 -18.78 1.06
CA LEU A 178 13.42 -19.51 2.32
C LEU A 178 14.77 -19.20 2.96
N GLU A 179 15.87 -19.32 2.18
CA GLU A 179 17.21 -18.95 2.65
C GLU A 179 17.26 -17.47 3.02
N ARG A 180 16.68 -16.60 2.18
CA ARG A 180 16.74 -15.14 2.32
C ARG A 180 15.97 -14.62 3.53
N CYS A 181 15.00 -15.37 4.07
CA CYS A 181 14.31 -15.02 5.32
C CYS A 181 14.89 -15.74 6.55
N GLY A 182 16.13 -16.25 6.46
CA GLY A 182 16.81 -16.96 7.55
C GLY A 182 16.32 -18.40 7.76
N GLY A 183 15.64 -18.99 6.78
CA GLY A 183 15.15 -20.37 6.84
C GLY A 183 16.27 -21.41 6.78
N GLY A 184 15.97 -22.58 7.33
CA GLY A 184 16.81 -23.77 7.23
C GLY A 184 16.50 -24.56 5.96
N ALA A 185 16.92 -25.82 5.92
CA ALA A 185 16.74 -26.68 4.74
C ALA A 185 15.27 -26.96 4.39
N ASP A 186 14.36 -26.97 5.39
CA ASP A 186 12.98 -27.43 5.23
C ASP A 186 11.91 -26.54 5.90
N ARG A 187 12.32 -25.48 6.62
CA ARG A 187 11.40 -24.63 7.37
C ARG A 187 11.89 -23.19 7.52
N PRO A 188 10.96 -22.21 7.56
CA PRO A 188 11.30 -20.85 7.92
C PRO A 188 11.41 -20.69 9.46
N PRO A 189 12.02 -19.60 9.95
CA PRO A 189 12.07 -19.31 11.38
C PRO A 189 10.67 -19.27 12.01
N PHE A 190 10.52 -19.81 13.22
CA PHE A 190 9.28 -19.87 14.02
C PHE A 190 8.19 -20.84 13.53
N PHE A 191 8.40 -21.58 12.44
CA PHE A 191 7.42 -22.54 11.93
C PHE A 191 8.04 -23.92 11.77
N ARG A 192 7.16 -24.94 11.79
CA ARG A 192 7.48 -26.28 11.29
C ARG A 192 7.24 -26.35 9.78
N ALA A 193 7.70 -27.43 9.15
CA ALA A 193 7.53 -27.67 7.72
C ALA A 193 6.05 -27.74 7.26
N ASP A 194 5.12 -28.01 8.18
CA ASP A 194 3.67 -28.03 7.94
C ASP A 194 3.00 -26.65 8.11
N ALA A 195 3.79 -25.58 8.19
CA ALA A 195 3.36 -24.20 8.45
C ALA A 195 2.68 -23.97 9.81
N THR A 196 2.75 -24.92 10.75
CA THR A 196 2.31 -24.67 12.12
C THR A 196 3.36 -23.84 12.90
N PRO A 197 2.93 -22.84 13.69
CA PRO A 197 3.85 -22.12 14.57
C PRO A 197 4.49 -23.06 15.60
N ARG A 198 5.78 -22.83 15.86
CA ARG A 198 6.51 -23.52 16.93
C ARG A 198 6.11 -22.99 18.31
N GLY A 199 6.06 -23.89 19.28
CA GLY A 199 5.81 -23.58 20.68
C GLY A 199 7.02 -22.87 21.32
N THR A 200 6.79 -22.14 22.41
CA THR A 200 7.87 -21.45 23.15
C THR A 200 8.90 -22.40 23.72
N ASP A 201 8.51 -23.64 23.99
CA ASP A 201 9.35 -24.74 24.47
C ASP A 201 10.27 -25.33 23.40
N GLU A 202 9.96 -25.09 22.11
CA GLU A 202 10.78 -25.55 20.98
C GLU A 202 11.80 -24.50 20.52
N LEU A 203 11.60 -23.24 20.92
CA LEU A 203 12.45 -22.13 20.51
C LEU A 203 13.79 -22.13 21.28
N PRO A 204 14.87 -21.63 20.67
CA PRO A 204 16.19 -21.62 21.31
C PRO A 204 16.18 -20.76 22.59
N THR A 205 16.68 -21.34 23.68
CA THR A 205 16.90 -20.65 24.97
C THR A 205 18.35 -20.21 25.17
N ALA A 206 19.24 -20.63 24.28
CA ALA A 206 20.65 -20.28 24.21
C ALA A 206 21.08 -20.27 22.74
N ASP A 207 22.29 -19.77 22.47
CA ASP A 207 22.86 -19.72 21.13
C ASP A 207 22.86 -21.12 20.46
N PRO A 208 22.12 -21.31 19.36
CA PRO A 208 22.04 -22.59 18.66
C PRO A 208 23.27 -22.89 17.79
N GLY A 209 24.18 -21.92 17.63
CA GLY A 209 25.30 -21.98 16.70
C GLY A 209 24.87 -21.90 15.23
N ALA A 210 25.86 -21.97 14.33
CA ALA A 210 25.65 -21.78 12.88
C ALA A 210 25.03 -22.99 12.14
N GLY A 211 24.77 -24.10 12.83
CA GLY A 211 24.32 -25.36 12.21
C GLY A 211 22.83 -25.39 11.84
N ASP A 212 22.01 -24.51 12.43
CA ASP A 212 20.58 -24.34 12.10
C ASP A 212 20.29 -22.84 11.88
N PRO A 213 20.30 -22.37 10.61
CA PRO A 213 20.01 -20.97 10.29
C PRO A 213 18.65 -20.49 10.81
N ALA A 214 17.64 -21.35 10.79
CA ALA A 214 16.31 -21.00 11.28
C ALA A 214 16.30 -20.80 12.79
N ALA A 215 17.01 -21.66 13.54
CA ALA A 215 17.19 -21.46 14.98
C ALA A 215 18.01 -20.19 15.28
N LEU A 216 19.04 -19.88 14.50
CA LEU A 216 19.82 -18.66 14.67
C LEU A 216 18.98 -17.40 14.44
N ALA A 217 18.17 -17.38 13.38
CA ALA A 217 17.23 -16.30 13.08
C ALA A 217 16.15 -16.16 14.16
N GLU A 218 15.62 -17.29 14.68
CA GLU A 218 14.72 -17.32 15.84
C GLU A 218 15.38 -16.69 17.07
N TRP A 219 16.61 -17.11 17.39
CA TRP A 219 17.38 -16.63 18.54
C TRP A 219 17.64 -15.13 18.47
N ALA A 220 18.18 -14.63 17.36
CA ALA A 220 18.43 -13.20 17.15
C ALA A 220 17.15 -12.38 17.25
N THR A 221 16.05 -12.86 16.67
CA THR A 221 14.74 -12.20 16.75
C THR A 221 14.20 -12.17 18.18
N LEU A 222 14.34 -13.25 18.95
CA LEU A 222 13.90 -13.31 20.35
C LEU A 222 14.71 -12.35 21.24
N LEU A 223 16.02 -12.24 21.03
CA LEU A 223 16.87 -11.26 21.73
C LEU A 223 16.43 -9.83 21.42
N HIS A 224 16.18 -9.53 20.13
CA HIS A 224 15.67 -8.23 19.71
C HIS A 224 14.33 -7.91 20.39
N GLN A 225 13.39 -8.85 20.42
CA GLN A 225 12.08 -8.67 21.05
C GLN A 225 12.15 -8.44 22.58
N LYS A 226 13.24 -8.87 23.23
CA LYS A 226 13.52 -8.59 24.65
C LYS A 226 14.18 -7.23 24.88
N GLY A 227 14.54 -6.51 23.82
CA GLY A 227 15.33 -5.27 23.89
C GLY A 227 16.84 -5.51 24.05
N GLU A 228 17.31 -6.74 23.85
CA GLU A 228 18.74 -7.10 23.93
C GLU A 228 19.44 -6.84 22.59
N THR A 229 19.39 -5.61 22.10
CA THR A 229 19.82 -5.23 20.74
C THR A 229 21.26 -5.63 20.41
N GLN A 230 22.20 -5.41 21.34
CA GLN A 230 23.61 -5.77 21.12
C GLN A 230 23.79 -7.28 20.97
N ALA A 231 23.09 -8.07 21.79
CA ALA A 231 23.15 -9.54 21.73
C ALA A 231 22.50 -10.06 20.44
N ALA A 232 21.39 -9.45 19.99
CA ALA A 232 20.73 -9.80 18.74
C ALA A 232 21.63 -9.58 17.51
N LEU A 233 22.34 -8.44 17.46
CA LEU A 233 23.30 -8.14 16.39
C LEU A 233 24.53 -9.08 16.47
N ALA A 234 25.07 -9.31 17.67
CA ALA A 234 26.19 -10.22 17.87
C ALA A 234 25.87 -11.66 17.45
N ALA A 235 24.64 -12.14 17.70
CA ALA A 235 24.18 -13.46 17.24
C ALA A 235 24.17 -13.59 15.70
N ALA A 236 24.05 -12.47 14.98
CA ALA A 236 24.15 -12.40 13.53
C ALA A 236 25.55 -12.04 13.03
N GLY A 237 26.57 -11.97 13.91
CA GLY A 237 27.93 -11.59 13.54
C GLY A 237 28.12 -10.10 13.26
N ILE A 238 27.21 -9.25 13.74
CA ILE A 238 27.22 -7.80 13.50
C ILE A 238 27.68 -7.08 14.77
N GLU A 239 28.72 -6.27 14.65
CA GLU A 239 29.15 -5.35 15.68
C GLU A 239 28.22 -4.14 15.74
N ALA A 240 27.92 -3.67 16.95
CA ALA A 240 26.99 -2.57 17.18
C ALA A 240 27.69 -1.44 17.94
N ASP A 241 27.70 -0.25 17.35
CA ASP A 241 28.01 0.97 18.08
C ASP A 241 26.71 1.57 18.64
N LEU A 242 26.45 1.31 19.92
CA LEU A 242 25.32 1.86 20.65
C LEU A 242 25.62 3.22 21.29
N THR A 243 26.81 3.80 21.04
CA THR A 243 27.12 5.11 21.59
C THR A 243 26.20 6.17 20.99
N ARG A 244 25.68 7.05 21.85
CA ARG A 244 24.80 8.12 21.40
C ARG A 244 25.65 9.13 20.61
N PRO A 245 25.26 9.51 19.37
CA PRO A 245 25.99 10.49 18.59
C PRO A 245 26.15 11.81 19.36
N GLN A 246 27.39 12.29 19.49
CA GLN A 246 27.72 13.45 20.34
C GLN A 246 27.19 14.78 19.77
N ASN A 247 27.04 14.87 18.44
CA ASN A 247 26.82 16.14 17.73
C ASN A 247 25.37 16.57 17.56
N SER A 248 24.38 15.84 18.08
CA SER A 248 22.98 16.28 17.95
C SER A 248 22.07 15.73 19.04
N ARG A 249 21.49 16.63 19.84
CA ARG A 249 20.38 16.33 20.76
C ARG A 249 19.16 15.72 20.04
N ARG A 250 19.14 15.72 18.70
CA ARG A 250 18.03 15.28 17.85
C ARG A 250 18.28 13.93 17.17
N LEU A 251 19.45 13.31 17.33
CA LEU A 251 19.69 11.95 16.82
C LEU A 251 19.14 10.91 17.78
N VAL A 252 18.41 9.94 17.21
CA VAL A 252 17.84 8.79 17.91
C VAL A 252 18.94 7.73 18.09
N ALA A 253 19.03 7.10 19.26
CA ALA A 253 20.04 6.08 19.50
C ALA A 253 19.75 4.79 18.69
N LEU A 254 20.79 4.03 18.34
CA LEU A 254 20.63 2.80 17.53
C LEU A 254 19.64 1.82 18.17
N ALA A 255 19.72 1.60 19.48
CA ALA A 255 18.81 0.69 20.19
C ALA A 255 17.33 1.14 20.12
N GLU A 256 17.07 2.44 20.17
CA GLU A 256 15.72 3.01 20.10
C GLU A 256 15.14 2.89 18.69
N LEU A 257 15.95 3.14 17.64
CA LEU A 257 15.54 2.90 16.25
C LEU A 257 15.25 1.42 16.00
N LEU A 258 16.16 0.54 16.45
CA LEU A 258 16.03 -0.88 16.20
C LEU A 258 14.78 -1.47 16.88
N GLY A 259 14.43 -1.02 18.09
CA GLY A 259 13.23 -1.49 18.78
C GLY A 259 11.91 -1.20 18.04
N GLY A 260 11.91 -0.26 17.08
CA GLY A 260 10.74 0.09 16.27
C GLY A 260 10.67 -0.62 14.91
N ILE A 261 11.69 -1.38 14.50
CA ILE A 261 11.77 -1.96 13.16
C ILE A 261 11.83 -3.50 13.17
N ALA A 262 11.16 -4.11 12.20
CA ALA A 262 11.19 -5.55 12.01
C ALA A 262 12.48 -6.00 11.27
N LEU A 263 13.64 -5.87 11.90
CA LEU A 263 14.93 -6.20 11.28
C LEU A 263 15.12 -7.72 11.11
N ASP A 264 15.64 -8.14 9.96
CA ASP A 264 16.21 -9.47 9.73
C ASP A 264 17.73 -9.42 9.93
N HIS A 265 18.15 -9.73 11.16
CA HIS A 265 19.55 -9.62 11.57
C HIS A 265 20.46 -10.54 10.74
N THR A 266 20.04 -11.79 10.54
CA THR A 266 20.84 -12.84 9.89
C THR A 266 20.99 -12.63 8.39
N ARG A 267 20.13 -11.81 7.77
CA ARG A 267 20.18 -11.52 6.34
C ARG A 267 21.20 -10.45 5.95
N LEU A 268 21.45 -9.48 6.83
CA LEU A 268 22.20 -8.27 6.50
C LEU A 268 23.61 -8.55 5.97
N GLU A 269 24.43 -9.27 6.73
CA GLU A 269 25.83 -9.49 6.37
C GLU A 269 25.99 -10.31 5.06
N PRO A 270 25.27 -11.44 4.86
CA PRO A 270 25.26 -12.14 3.57
C PRO A 270 24.83 -11.26 2.39
N GLU A 271 23.82 -10.40 2.57
CA GLU A 271 23.31 -9.54 1.51
C GLU A 271 24.30 -8.45 1.13
N ILE A 272 24.92 -7.81 2.13
CA ILE A 272 25.97 -6.79 1.92
C ILE A 272 27.16 -7.39 1.19
N ARG A 273 27.60 -8.61 1.52
CA ARG A 273 28.67 -9.27 0.77
C ARG A 273 28.30 -9.50 -0.70
N ARG A 274 27.04 -9.83 -1.01
CA ARG A 274 26.57 -9.97 -2.41
C ARG A 274 26.61 -8.62 -3.12
N GLN A 275 26.12 -7.56 -2.50
CA GLN A 275 26.17 -6.19 -3.03
C GLN A 275 27.60 -5.69 -3.27
N ILE A 276 28.53 -5.98 -2.34
CA ILE A 276 29.97 -5.70 -2.49
C ILE A 276 30.53 -6.45 -3.71
N ALA A 277 30.20 -7.74 -3.87
CA ALA A 277 30.66 -8.55 -5.00
C ALA A 277 30.11 -8.05 -6.35
N GLU A 278 28.94 -7.42 -6.36
CA GLU A 278 28.36 -6.73 -7.52
C GLU A 278 28.95 -5.33 -7.78
N GLY A 279 29.82 -4.84 -6.89
CA GLY A 279 30.54 -3.58 -7.03
C GLY A 279 29.75 -2.34 -6.63
N VAL A 280 28.69 -2.48 -5.83
CA VAL A 280 27.82 -1.36 -5.41
C VAL A 280 28.49 -0.45 -4.38
N GLY A 281 29.34 -1.01 -3.52
CA GLY A 281 30.07 -0.27 -2.48
C GLY A 281 30.32 -1.14 -1.25
N ASP A 282 31.08 -0.63 -0.29
CA ASP A 282 31.40 -1.29 0.98
C ASP A 282 30.62 -0.73 2.17
N ARG A 283 29.88 0.37 1.97
CA ARG A 283 29.08 1.06 2.98
C ARG A 283 27.64 1.21 2.50
N PHE A 284 26.68 0.88 3.36
CA PHE A 284 25.26 0.87 3.03
C PHE A 284 24.42 1.58 4.07
N VAL A 285 23.32 2.18 3.63
CA VAL A 285 22.49 3.04 4.47
C VAL A 285 21.08 2.47 4.58
N ILE A 286 20.58 2.32 5.80
CA ILE A 286 19.15 2.07 6.07
C ILE A 286 18.51 3.37 6.55
N ALA A 287 17.50 3.83 5.80
CA ALA A 287 16.70 5.00 6.15
C ALA A 287 15.61 4.63 7.18
N ALA A 288 15.99 4.58 8.46
CA ALA A 288 15.08 4.18 9.54
C ALA A 288 14.21 5.34 10.07
N HIS A 289 14.65 6.59 9.93
CA HIS A 289 13.95 7.77 10.44
C HIS A 289 14.29 8.99 9.58
N TRP A 290 13.41 9.99 9.53
CA TRP A 290 13.57 11.19 8.68
C TRP A 290 14.83 12.02 8.96
N ARG A 291 15.46 11.83 10.13
CA ARG A 291 16.68 12.56 10.56
C ARG A 291 17.86 11.69 10.96
N THR A 292 17.64 10.39 11.19
CA THR A 292 18.68 9.47 11.67
C THR A 292 18.69 8.26 10.76
N HIS A 293 19.86 7.97 10.22
CA HIS A 293 20.09 6.83 9.36
C HIS A 293 20.95 5.80 10.10
N ILE A 294 20.87 4.55 9.65
CA ILE A 294 21.76 3.49 10.12
C ILE A 294 22.78 3.27 9.01
N LEU A 295 24.07 3.34 9.37
CA LEU A 295 25.18 3.01 8.49
C LEU A 295 25.67 1.60 8.80
N LEU A 296 25.89 0.83 7.74
CA LEU A 296 26.50 -0.49 7.74
C LEU A 296 27.85 -0.37 7.03
N GLU A 297 28.93 -0.67 7.73
CA GLU A 297 30.29 -0.55 7.20
C GLU A 297 31.19 -1.71 7.65
N PRO A 298 32.33 -1.95 7.00
CA PRO A 298 33.24 -3.03 7.40
C PRO A 298 33.80 -2.77 8.80
N ALA A 299 33.70 -3.77 9.68
CA ALA A 299 34.32 -3.72 11.00
C ALA A 299 35.83 -3.98 10.90
N GLU A 300 36.62 -3.40 11.81
CA GLU A 300 38.08 -3.65 11.88
C GLU A 300 38.42 -5.13 12.11
N SER A 301 37.50 -5.88 12.74
CA SER A 301 37.62 -7.31 13.00
C SER A 301 37.43 -8.20 11.75
N GLY A 302 36.96 -7.63 10.63
CA GLY A 302 36.62 -8.36 9.41
C GLY A 302 35.14 -8.77 9.26
N GLY A 303 34.24 -8.19 10.06
CA GLY A 303 32.78 -8.36 9.96
C GLY A 303 32.04 -7.09 9.52
N LEU A 304 30.80 -6.93 10.01
CA LEU A 304 29.96 -5.75 9.75
C LEU A 304 29.76 -4.94 11.02
N LEU A 305 29.95 -3.62 10.93
CA LEU A 305 29.63 -2.65 11.98
C LEU A 305 28.34 -1.91 11.64
N MET A 306 27.44 -1.80 12.61
CA MET A 306 26.21 -1.03 12.53
C MET A 306 26.25 0.14 13.53
N ARG A 307 26.00 1.37 13.03
CA ARG A 307 25.92 2.58 13.86
C ARG A 307 24.91 3.58 13.33
N THR A 308 24.49 4.52 14.17
CA THR A 308 23.63 5.64 13.75
C THR A 308 24.44 6.83 13.27
N VAL A 309 23.96 7.45 12.20
CA VAL A 309 24.58 8.63 11.56
C VAL A 309 23.53 9.68 11.19
N ASP A 310 23.98 10.90 10.98
CA ASP A 310 23.14 11.94 10.40
C ASP A 310 23.03 11.82 8.86
N ARG A 311 22.25 12.72 8.26
CA ARG A 311 22.00 12.73 6.81
C ARG A 311 23.22 13.16 6.00
N ASP A 312 24.13 13.94 6.57
CA ASP A 312 25.28 14.47 5.83
C ASP A 312 26.38 13.41 5.71
N GLU A 313 26.57 12.57 6.74
CA GLU A 313 27.50 11.43 6.71
C GLU A 313 27.10 10.34 5.69
N VAL A 314 25.81 10.23 5.33
CA VAL A 314 25.33 9.20 4.39
C VAL A 314 25.32 9.64 2.92
N LYS A 315 25.72 10.88 2.63
CA LYS A 315 25.73 11.39 1.25
C LYS A 315 26.66 10.56 0.37
N GLY A 316 26.11 10.07 -0.74
CA GLY A 316 26.85 9.28 -1.74
C GLY A 316 26.93 7.78 -1.45
N HIS A 317 26.46 7.31 -0.29
CA HIS A 317 26.40 5.88 0.00
C HIS A 317 25.09 5.26 -0.52
N PRO A 318 25.12 4.01 -1.05
CA PRO A 318 23.93 3.31 -1.52
C PRO A 318 22.93 3.05 -0.38
N LEU A 319 21.65 3.25 -0.68
CA LEU A 319 20.56 2.83 0.19
C LEU A 319 20.33 1.33 0.07
N LEU A 320 20.23 0.64 1.21
CA LEU A 320 19.85 -0.77 1.24
C LEU A 320 18.32 -0.86 1.15
N ALA A 321 17.84 -1.47 0.07
CA ALA A 321 16.42 -1.68 -0.21
C ALA A 321 15.67 -2.30 0.97
N GLU A 322 14.43 -1.85 1.25
CA GLU A 322 13.65 -2.31 2.40
C GLU A 322 13.48 -3.83 2.41
N ALA A 323 13.28 -4.41 1.22
CA ALA A 323 13.12 -5.84 1.03
C ALA A 323 14.36 -6.67 1.38
N LEU A 324 15.53 -6.03 1.52
CA LEU A 324 16.82 -6.68 1.78
C LEU A 324 17.24 -6.71 3.25
N TRP A 325 16.62 -5.89 4.11
CA TRP A 325 16.93 -5.87 5.55
C TRP A 325 15.71 -6.13 6.44
N ARG A 326 14.49 -5.94 5.95
CA ARG A 326 13.28 -6.17 6.75
C ARG A 326 12.93 -7.66 6.76
N ARG A 327 12.57 -8.17 7.93
CA ARG A 327 11.99 -9.50 8.11
C ARG A 327 10.71 -9.64 7.31
N LEU A 328 10.53 -10.81 6.69
CA LEU A 328 9.39 -11.07 5.81
C LEU A 328 8.06 -10.89 6.58
N PRO A 329 7.21 -9.91 6.21
CA PRO A 329 6.02 -9.62 7.00
C PRO A 329 5.00 -10.76 7.03
N ASP A 330 5.03 -11.62 6.01
CA ASP A 330 4.18 -12.81 5.89
C ASP A 330 4.35 -13.76 7.09
N LEU A 331 5.60 -14.04 7.49
CA LEU A 331 5.92 -14.89 8.64
C LEU A 331 5.46 -14.26 9.96
N ASP A 332 5.66 -12.95 10.12
CA ASP A 332 5.22 -12.23 11.31
C ASP A 332 3.69 -12.21 11.44
N LEU A 333 2.98 -11.99 10.33
CA LEU A 333 1.52 -12.04 10.28
C LEU A 333 0.99 -13.44 10.59
N MET A 334 1.63 -14.49 10.06
CA MET A 334 1.28 -15.87 10.37
C MET A 334 1.49 -16.19 11.85
N ARG A 335 2.60 -15.73 12.45
CA ARG A 335 2.90 -15.92 13.88
C ARG A 335 1.85 -15.23 14.77
N ALA A 336 1.38 -14.05 14.36
CA ALA A 336 0.29 -13.31 15.00
C ALA A 336 -1.12 -13.83 14.64
N ARG A 337 -1.24 -14.98 13.96
CA ARG A 337 -2.51 -15.57 13.48
C ARG A 337 -3.37 -14.61 12.63
N GLY A 338 -2.71 -13.65 11.97
CA GLY A 338 -3.31 -12.66 11.09
C GLY A 338 -3.36 -13.07 9.62
N LEU A 339 -2.66 -14.14 9.25
CA LEU A 339 -2.56 -14.67 7.90
C LEU A 339 -2.44 -16.20 7.96
N ALA A 340 -3.21 -16.91 7.15
CA ALA A 340 -3.10 -18.36 7.02
C ALA A 340 -2.18 -18.72 5.85
N ALA A 341 -1.50 -19.87 5.91
CA ALA A 341 -0.57 -20.30 4.85
C ALA A 341 -1.25 -20.44 3.48
N GLU A 342 -2.53 -20.82 3.45
CA GLU A 342 -3.35 -20.89 2.24
C GLU A 342 -3.68 -19.53 1.61
N HIS A 343 -3.60 -18.45 2.39
CA HIS A 343 -3.82 -17.07 1.92
C HIS A 343 -2.54 -16.38 1.42
N LEU A 344 -1.38 -17.05 1.52
CA LEU A 344 -0.14 -16.57 0.92
C LEU A 344 -0.22 -16.61 -0.60
N HIS A 345 0.57 -15.75 -1.25
CA HIS A 345 0.87 -15.91 -2.66
C HIS A 345 1.42 -17.33 -2.93
N PRO A 346 0.97 -18.06 -3.97
CA PRO A 346 1.36 -19.44 -4.22
C PRO A 346 2.89 -19.65 -4.26
N LEU A 347 3.62 -18.79 -4.99
CA LEU A 347 5.09 -18.85 -5.07
C LEU A 347 5.76 -18.59 -3.70
N VAL A 348 5.21 -17.71 -2.86
CA VAL A 348 5.72 -17.45 -1.51
C VAL A 348 5.47 -18.67 -0.61
N ARG A 349 4.27 -19.25 -0.69
CA ARG A 349 3.90 -20.44 0.07
C ARG A 349 4.79 -21.63 -0.29
N GLU A 350 4.99 -21.86 -1.58
CA GLU A 350 5.83 -22.96 -2.09
C GLU A 350 7.29 -22.80 -1.65
N ALA A 351 7.82 -21.58 -1.75
CA ALA A 351 9.18 -21.31 -1.30
C ALA A 351 9.35 -21.49 0.21
N LEU A 352 8.44 -20.95 1.03
CA LEU A 352 8.53 -21.02 2.49
C LEU A 352 8.23 -22.42 3.05
N PHE A 353 7.33 -23.17 2.40
CA PHE A 353 6.84 -24.46 2.91
C PHE A 353 6.81 -25.51 1.79
N PRO A 354 7.98 -25.93 1.27
CA PRO A 354 8.07 -26.83 0.11
C PRO A 354 7.50 -28.24 0.40
N ALA A 355 7.40 -28.64 1.66
CA ALA A 355 6.82 -29.91 2.07
C ALA A 355 5.27 -29.91 2.09
N LEU A 356 4.62 -28.75 2.00
CA LEU A 356 3.17 -28.70 2.01
C LEU A 356 2.59 -29.25 0.72
N PRO A 357 1.49 -30.03 0.79
CA PRO A 357 0.83 -30.52 -0.41
C PRO A 357 0.31 -29.36 -1.25
N VAL A 358 0.21 -29.57 -2.56
CA VAL A 358 -0.47 -28.62 -3.45
C VAL A 358 -1.92 -28.48 -2.97
N PRO A 359 -2.39 -27.26 -2.68
CA PRO A 359 -3.73 -27.06 -2.13
C PRO A 359 -4.80 -27.47 -3.14
N ALA A 360 -5.88 -28.07 -2.63
CA ALA A 360 -7.01 -28.52 -3.45
C ALA A 360 -7.88 -27.35 -3.97
N ALA A 361 -7.85 -26.22 -3.27
CA ALA A 361 -8.47 -24.97 -3.69
C ALA A 361 -7.38 -23.96 -4.13
N PRO A 362 -7.69 -22.97 -4.97
CA PRO A 362 -6.73 -21.97 -5.39
C PRO A 362 -6.16 -21.21 -4.17
N ALA A 363 -4.84 -21.21 -4.04
CA ALA A 363 -4.13 -20.49 -3.00
C ALA A 363 -4.13 -18.99 -3.26
N GLY A 364 -3.96 -18.21 -2.20
CA GLY A 364 -3.95 -16.76 -2.24
C GLY A 364 -5.09 -16.15 -1.42
N PRO A 365 -5.14 -14.82 -1.36
CA PRO A 365 -6.06 -14.10 -0.48
C PRO A 365 -7.52 -14.49 -0.73
N PRO A 366 -8.37 -14.47 0.30
CA PRO A 366 -9.78 -14.80 0.13
C PRO A 366 -10.50 -13.76 -0.75
N GLY A 367 -11.53 -14.22 -1.47
CA GLY A 367 -12.44 -13.35 -2.22
C GLY A 367 -13.26 -12.41 -1.34
N PRO A 368 -14.17 -11.62 -1.94
CA PRO A 368 -15.08 -10.74 -1.23
C PRO A 368 -15.84 -11.43 -0.10
N THR A 369 -15.93 -10.77 1.05
CA THR A 369 -16.86 -11.21 2.08
C THR A 369 -18.26 -10.74 1.72
N LEU A 370 -19.13 -11.69 1.38
CA LEU A 370 -20.51 -11.41 0.98
C LEU A 370 -21.26 -10.65 2.08
N PRO A 371 -22.14 -9.68 1.72
CA PRO A 371 -22.91 -8.93 2.69
C PRO A 371 -23.89 -9.84 3.44
N GLU A 372 -23.89 -9.73 4.77
CA GLU A 372 -24.86 -10.40 5.65
C GLU A 372 -25.92 -9.42 6.15
N PRO A 373 -27.16 -9.88 6.44
CA PRO A 373 -28.17 -9.04 7.06
C PRO A 373 -27.72 -8.47 8.42
N VAL A 374 -28.00 -7.19 8.65
CA VAL A 374 -27.61 -6.49 9.88
C VAL A 374 -28.83 -6.05 10.66
N ARG A 375 -28.88 -6.42 11.95
CA ARG A 375 -29.92 -5.98 12.86
C ARG A 375 -29.63 -4.58 13.39
N ILE A 376 -30.59 -3.69 13.27
CA ILE A 376 -30.53 -2.32 13.76
C ILE A 376 -31.73 -1.97 14.61
N ARG A 377 -31.52 -1.06 15.57
CA ARG A 377 -32.57 -0.57 16.44
C ARG A 377 -33.30 0.59 15.75
N CYS A 378 -34.59 0.43 15.47
CA CYS A 378 -35.43 1.48 14.88
C CYS A 378 -36.62 1.75 15.79
N ARG A 379 -36.73 2.95 16.36
CA ARG A 379 -37.85 3.38 17.22
C ARG A 379 -38.25 2.41 18.35
N GLY A 380 -37.30 1.66 18.89
CA GLY A 380 -37.62 0.69 19.93
C GLY A 380 -38.06 -0.69 19.40
N GLU A 381 -37.90 -0.97 18.11
CA GLU A 381 -37.97 -2.31 17.52
C GLU A 381 -36.65 -2.71 16.85
N TRP A 382 -36.47 -4.01 16.60
CA TRP A 382 -35.29 -4.53 15.90
C TRP A 382 -35.67 -4.80 14.45
N HIS A 383 -35.06 -4.08 13.53
CA HIS A 383 -35.21 -4.30 12.10
C HIS A 383 -33.99 -5.04 11.57
N GLU A 384 -34.24 -6.00 10.70
CA GLU A 384 -33.19 -6.63 9.90
C GLU A 384 -33.10 -5.88 8.58
N VAL A 385 -31.90 -5.43 8.25
CA VAL A 385 -31.61 -4.75 7.01
C VAL A 385 -30.71 -5.63 6.18
N ALA A 386 -31.14 -5.89 4.95
CA ALA A 386 -30.40 -6.71 4.01
C ALA A 386 -30.22 -5.97 2.69
N PHE A 387 -29.12 -6.30 2.03
CA PHE A 387 -28.83 -5.90 0.66
C PHE A 387 -29.58 -6.83 -0.29
N SER A 388 -30.47 -6.28 -1.11
CA SER A 388 -31.25 -7.06 -2.08
C SER A 388 -30.65 -6.92 -3.50
N PRO A 389 -30.72 -7.98 -4.33
CA PRO A 389 -30.37 -7.86 -5.74
C PRO A 389 -31.19 -6.75 -6.41
N GLY A 390 -30.52 -5.76 -7.02
CA GLY A 390 -31.16 -4.55 -7.54
C GLY A 390 -30.80 -3.23 -6.82
N GLY A 391 -29.84 -3.28 -5.88
CA GLY A 391 -29.09 -2.09 -5.44
C GLY A 391 -29.84 -1.14 -4.52
N LEU A 392 -30.87 -1.60 -3.82
CA LEU A 392 -31.51 -0.83 -2.75
C LEU A 392 -31.41 -1.58 -1.42
N LEU A 393 -31.12 -0.83 -0.38
CA LEU A 393 -31.14 -1.32 0.99
C LEU A 393 -32.58 -1.67 1.38
N THR A 394 -32.88 -2.95 1.59
CA THR A 394 -34.24 -3.36 1.97
C THR A 394 -34.47 -3.07 3.45
N MET A 395 -35.44 -2.21 3.74
CA MET A 395 -35.87 -1.88 5.10
C MET A 395 -37.36 -2.22 5.27
N PRO A 396 -37.79 -2.75 6.43
CA PRO A 396 -39.18 -3.14 6.66
C PRO A 396 -40.06 -1.91 6.97
N HIS A 397 -40.20 -1.00 6.00
CA HIS A 397 -40.98 0.23 6.12
C HIS A 397 -41.87 0.46 4.90
N SER A 398 -43.08 0.99 5.13
CA SER A 398 -43.98 1.39 4.04
C SER A 398 -43.48 2.64 3.30
N ASP A 399 -43.92 2.83 2.05
CA ASP A 399 -43.56 4.02 1.26
C ASP A 399 -43.99 5.32 1.94
N GLU A 400 -45.13 5.32 2.64
CA GLU A 400 -45.63 6.47 3.41
C GLU A 400 -44.69 6.83 4.57
N GLU A 401 -44.21 5.82 5.30
CA GLU A 401 -43.23 6.04 6.37
C GLU A 401 -41.92 6.59 5.79
N GLN A 402 -41.44 6.00 4.69
CA GLN A 402 -40.23 6.50 4.02
C GLN A 402 -40.38 7.94 3.55
N GLN A 403 -41.53 8.30 2.96
CA GLN A 403 -41.82 9.66 2.52
C GLN A 403 -41.88 10.63 3.70
N ARG A 404 -42.51 10.23 4.82
CA ARG A 404 -42.58 11.06 6.04
C ARG A 404 -41.20 11.36 6.60
N GLU A 405 -40.32 10.36 6.70
CA GLU A 405 -38.97 10.57 7.21
C GLU A 405 -38.11 11.40 6.26
N ARG A 406 -38.23 11.19 4.94
CA ARG A 406 -37.58 12.05 3.93
C ARG A 406 -38.04 13.50 4.04
N ALA A 407 -39.33 13.74 4.27
CA ALA A 407 -39.87 15.07 4.49
C ALA A 407 -39.35 15.69 5.81
N LEU A 408 -39.38 14.95 6.91
CA LEU A 408 -38.83 15.40 8.20
C LEU A 408 -37.36 15.84 8.05
N ARG A 409 -36.56 15.03 7.37
CA ARG A 409 -35.17 15.36 7.05
C ARG A 409 -35.06 16.64 6.22
N ALA A 410 -35.85 16.79 5.16
CA ALA A 410 -35.80 17.97 4.29
C ALA A 410 -36.07 19.28 5.06
N PHE A 411 -36.82 19.21 6.17
CA PHE A 411 -37.07 20.34 7.07
C PHE A 411 -36.12 20.41 8.29
N GLY A 412 -35.01 19.68 8.29
CA GLY A 412 -33.99 19.71 9.35
C GLY A 412 -34.33 18.85 10.59
N GLY A 413 -35.32 17.97 10.49
CA GLY A 413 -35.67 17.02 11.55
C GLY A 413 -34.66 15.89 11.69
N ALA A 414 -34.44 15.43 12.92
CA ALA A 414 -33.58 14.28 13.20
C ALA A 414 -34.22 12.98 12.73
N VAL A 415 -33.52 12.23 11.88
CA VAL A 415 -33.87 10.85 11.51
C VAL A 415 -33.17 9.87 12.46
N ALA A 416 -33.82 8.74 12.76
CA ALA A 416 -33.30 7.72 13.67
C ALA A 416 -33.48 6.31 13.11
N GLY A 417 -32.72 5.35 13.62
CA GLY A 417 -32.83 3.94 13.24
C GLY A 417 -32.48 3.69 11.77
N CYS A 418 -33.37 3.03 11.05
CA CYS A 418 -33.19 2.65 9.64
C CYS A 418 -32.81 3.83 8.74
N PHE A 419 -33.50 4.96 8.89
CA PHE A 419 -33.33 6.13 8.05
C PHE A 419 -32.02 6.90 8.32
N ALA A 420 -31.60 6.95 9.58
CA ALA A 420 -30.29 7.52 9.94
C ALA A 420 -29.15 6.67 9.34
N MET A 421 -29.31 5.34 9.37
CA MET A 421 -28.34 4.42 8.81
C MET A 421 -28.29 4.51 7.28
N GLU A 422 -29.44 4.52 6.57
CA GLU A 422 -29.53 4.74 5.12
C GLU A 422 -28.90 6.08 4.72
N GLN A 423 -29.15 7.14 5.50
CA GLN A 423 -28.49 8.43 5.31
C GLN A 423 -26.97 8.31 5.45
N THR A 424 -26.48 7.70 6.53
CA THR A 424 -25.02 7.52 6.70
C THR A 424 -24.40 6.68 5.58
N TRP A 425 -25.13 5.70 5.07
CA TRP A 425 -24.71 4.89 3.93
C TRP A 425 -24.54 5.73 2.67
N THR A 426 -25.54 6.55 2.34
CA THR A 426 -25.63 7.35 1.10
C THR A 426 -24.93 8.71 1.14
N SER A 427 -24.61 9.23 2.33
CA SER A 427 -23.85 10.49 2.51
C SER A 427 -22.40 10.27 2.91
N GLY A 428 -22.09 9.14 3.53
CA GLY A 428 -20.81 8.92 4.19
C GLY A 428 -20.68 9.67 5.52
N GLU A 429 -21.74 10.30 6.03
CA GLU A 429 -21.76 11.07 7.28
C GLU A 429 -22.41 10.32 8.45
N GLY A 430 -21.74 10.31 9.59
CA GLY A 430 -22.23 9.68 10.80
C GLY A 430 -21.71 8.26 11.04
N ARG A 431 -22.27 7.58 12.03
CA ARG A 431 -21.74 6.33 12.56
C ARG A 431 -22.59 5.12 12.15
N LEU A 432 -22.04 4.30 11.25
CA LEU A 432 -22.63 2.99 10.94
C LEU A 432 -22.41 1.97 12.07
N PRO A 433 -23.34 1.01 12.26
CA PRO A 433 -23.09 -0.21 13.01
C PRO A 433 -21.81 -0.92 12.56
N LYS A 434 -21.14 -1.64 13.47
CA LYS A 434 -19.85 -2.30 13.20
C LYS A 434 -19.88 -3.20 11.97
N ALA A 435 -20.95 -3.99 11.81
CA ALA A 435 -21.11 -4.90 10.67
C ALA A 435 -21.22 -4.15 9.33
N LEU A 436 -22.08 -3.14 9.23
CA LEU A 436 -22.21 -2.31 8.03
C LEU A 436 -20.94 -1.53 7.73
N ARG A 437 -20.23 -1.04 8.76
CA ARG A 437 -18.92 -0.41 8.57
C ARG A 437 -17.90 -1.38 7.98
N ALA A 438 -17.92 -2.64 8.40
CA ALA A 438 -17.03 -3.66 7.84
C ALA A 438 -17.36 -3.94 6.37
N GLN A 439 -18.65 -4.05 6.00
CA GLN A 439 -19.08 -4.23 4.61
C GLN A 439 -18.73 -3.02 3.74
N ARG A 440 -18.94 -1.79 4.24
CA ARG A 440 -18.51 -0.55 3.55
C ARG A 440 -16.99 -0.52 3.35
N ASN A 441 -16.22 -0.90 4.37
CA ASN A 441 -14.76 -0.93 4.31
C ASN A 441 -14.26 -2.02 3.35
N GLU A 442 -14.90 -3.18 3.30
CA GLU A 442 -14.59 -4.25 2.34
C GLU A 442 -14.66 -3.72 0.90
N LEU A 443 -15.76 -3.04 0.56
CA LEU A 443 -15.94 -2.44 -0.76
C LEU A 443 -14.84 -1.41 -1.06
N PHE A 444 -14.67 -0.39 -0.21
CA PHE A 444 -13.72 0.69 -0.52
C PHE A 444 -12.25 0.27 -0.45
N LEU A 445 -11.90 -0.76 0.31
CA LEU A 445 -10.55 -1.33 0.26
C LEU A 445 -10.31 -2.07 -1.07
N ARG A 446 -11.30 -2.78 -1.61
CA ARG A 446 -11.20 -3.36 -2.96
C ARG A 446 -11.07 -2.29 -4.02
N VAL A 447 -11.87 -1.22 -3.93
CA VAL A 447 -11.77 -0.05 -4.81
C VAL A 447 -10.38 0.58 -4.75
N GLN A 448 -9.85 0.83 -3.54
CA GLN A 448 -8.51 1.39 -3.34
C GLN A 448 -7.40 0.59 -4.03
N HIS A 449 -7.54 -0.74 -4.10
CA HIS A 449 -6.54 -1.64 -4.69
C HIS A 449 -6.79 -1.99 -6.16
N GLY A 450 -7.83 -1.42 -6.78
CA GLY A 450 -8.19 -1.67 -8.18
C GLY A 450 -8.76 -3.05 -8.45
N ASP A 451 -9.43 -3.64 -7.45
CA ASP A 451 -10.06 -4.96 -7.53
C ASP A 451 -11.45 -4.87 -8.18
N THR A 452 -11.49 -4.60 -9.48
CA THR A 452 -12.76 -4.53 -10.24
C THR A 452 -13.59 -5.80 -10.15
N PRO A 453 -13.03 -7.03 -10.32
CA PRO A 453 -13.81 -8.25 -10.20
C PRO A 453 -14.44 -8.42 -8.82
N GLY A 454 -13.70 -8.12 -7.74
CA GLY A 454 -14.25 -8.20 -6.38
C GLY A 454 -15.32 -7.13 -6.09
N VAL A 455 -15.19 -5.93 -6.68
CA VAL A 455 -16.23 -4.90 -6.61
C VAL A 455 -17.50 -5.36 -7.35
N LEU A 456 -17.38 -5.90 -8.56
CA LEU A 456 -18.52 -6.43 -9.32
C LEU A 456 -19.22 -7.56 -8.56
N GLU A 457 -18.48 -8.48 -7.95
CA GLU A 457 -19.04 -9.57 -7.14
C GLU A 457 -19.82 -9.04 -5.92
N LEU A 458 -19.32 -7.99 -5.26
CA LEU A 458 -20.05 -7.35 -4.15
C LEU A 458 -21.35 -6.68 -4.64
N LEU A 459 -21.31 -6.00 -5.79
CA LEU A 459 -22.49 -5.38 -6.38
C LEU A 459 -23.51 -6.44 -6.83
N ASP A 460 -23.06 -7.56 -7.40
CA ASP A 460 -23.90 -8.71 -7.79
C ASP A 460 -24.54 -9.38 -6.57
N SER A 461 -23.86 -9.31 -5.43
CA SER A 461 -24.36 -9.78 -4.13
C SER A 461 -25.35 -8.80 -3.47
N GLY A 462 -25.68 -7.69 -4.13
CA GLY A 462 -26.72 -6.74 -3.73
C GLY A 462 -26.23 -5.52 -2.95
N VAL A 463 -24.92 -5.34 -2.75
CA VAL A 463 -24.38 -4.14 -2.08
C VAL A 463 -24.90 -2.87 -2.79
N ASP A 464 -25.47 -1.94 -2.03
CA ASP A 464 -26.04 -0.72 -2.60
C ASP A 464 -24.92 0.18 -3.17
N PRO A 465 -24.90 0.44 -4.49
CA PRO A 465 -23.87 1.22 -5.17
C PRO A 465 -23.89 2.72 -4.79
N ARG A 466 -24.96 3.20 -4.14
CA ARG A 466 -25.09 4.60 -3.68
C ARG A 466 -24.31 4.89 -2.42
N VAL A 467 -23.58 3.90 -1.90
CA VAL A 467 -22.66 4.06 -0.79
C VAL A 467 -21.64 5.17 -1.08
N ARG A 468 -21.37 6.00 -0.07
CA ARG A 468 -20.33 7.03 -0.13
C ARG A 468 -19.22 6.78 0.88
N ASP A 469 -18.01 7.15 0.48
CA ASP A 469 -16.83 7.09 1.34
C ASP A 469 -16.83 8.26 2.37
N PRO A 470 -15.88 8.29 3.33
CA PRO A 470 -15.76 9.39 4.28
C PRO A 470 -15.42 10.77 3.69
N ARG A 471 -15.08 10.86 2.39
CA ARG A 471 -14.92 12.12 1.63
C ARG A 471 -16.17 12.47 0.81
N GLY A 472 -17.20 11.62 0.84
CA GLY A 472 -18.47 11.85 0.16
C GLY A 472 -18.40 11.41 -1.29
N ARG A 473 -17.36 10.67 -1.69
CA ARG A 473 -17.19 10.16 -3.04
C ARG A 473 -18.11 8.96 -3.25
N SER A 474 -18.83 8.97 -4.36
CA SER A 474 -19.57 7.80 -4.87
C SER A 474 -18.64 6.86 -5.64
N LEU A 475 -19.12 5.69 -6.04
CA LEU A 475 -18.34 4.78 -6.90
C LEU A 475 -17.94 5.43 -8.25
N LEU A 476 -18.74 6.34 -8.80
CA LEU A 476 -18.38 7.08 -10.01
C LEU A 476 -17.14 7.96 -9.82
N HIS A 477 -16.96 8.57 -8.65
CA HIS A 477 -15.76 9.37 -8.34
C HIS A 477 -14.50 8.51 -8.29
N LEU A 478 -14.62 7.21 -7.99
CA LEU A 478 -13.49 6.32 -7.76
C LEU A 478 -13.15 5.44 -8.98
N LEU A 479 -13.77 5.72 -10.15
CA LEU A 479 -13.52 4.97 -11.38
C LEU A 479 -12.08 5.09 -11.88
N ASN A 480 -11.33 6.11 -11.47
CA ASN A 480 -9.90 6.21 -11.78
C ASN A 480 -9.10 5.05 -11.17
N LEU A 481 -9.57 4.46 -10.08
CA LEU A 481 -8.92 3.34 -9.41
C LEU A 481 -9.31 1.98 -10.01
N LEU A 482 -10.36 1.94 -10.82
CA LEU A 482 -11.01 0.72 -11.28
C LEU A 482 -10.99 0.61 -12.81
N ASP A 483 -11.38 -0.56 -13.30
CA ASP A 483 -11.68 -0.73 -14.72
C ASP A 483 -13.08 -0.16 -14.99
N HIS A 484 -13.10 0.97 -15.68
CA HIS A 484 -14.30 1.74 -15.96
C HIS A 484 -15.16 1.15 -17.08
N GLU A 485 -14.61 0.30 -17.95
CA GLU A 485 -15.34 -0.27 -19.08
C GLU A 485 -16.59 -1.06 -18.63
N PRO A 486 -16.49 -2.00 -17.66
CA PRO A 486 -17.67 -2.70 -17.14
C PRO A 486 -18.45 -1.87 -16.11
N LEU A 487 -17.77 -1.01 -15.34
CA LEU A 487 -18.38 -0.35 -14.19
C LEU A 487 -19.18 0.91 -14.54
N LEU A 488 -18.68 1.76 -15.44
CA LEU A 488 -19.36 3.03 -15.78
C LEU A 488 -20.77 2.79 -16.34
N PRO A 489 -20.99 1.92 -17.36
CA PRO A 489 -22.32 1.69 -17.89
C PRO A 489 -23.27 1.09 -16.85
N ARG A 490 -22.76 0.18 -16.00
CA ARG A 490 -23.52 -0.46 -14.92
C ARG A 490 -23.99 0.57 -13.89
N LEU A 491 -23.07 1.38 -13.37
CA LEU A 491 -23.39 2.37 -12.33
C LEU A 491 -24.38 3.44 -12.84
N LEU A 492 -24.26 3.85 -14.11
CA LEU A 492 -25.23 4.76 -14.74
C LEU A 492 -26.61 4.09 -14.90
N ALA A 493 -26.67 2.81 -15.27
CA ALA A 493 -27.92 2.07 -15.35
C ALA A 493 -28.61 1.89 -13.98
N GLU A 494 -27.82 1.85 -12.90
CA GLU A 494 -28.31 1.85 -11.51
C GLU A 494 -28.74 3.25 -11.01
N GLY A 495 -28.62 4.27 -11.87
CA GLY A 495 -29.10 5.64 -11.64
C GLY A 495 -28.19 6.47 -10.75
N LEU A 496 -26.88 6.17 -10.72
CA LEU A 496 -25.92 7.03 -10.04
C LEU A 496 -25.78 8.35 -10.80
N ASP A 497 -25.77 9.44 -10.04
CA ASP A 497 -25.66 10.80 -10.56
C ASP A 497 -24.23 11.11 -11.00
N LEU A 498 -24.06 11.37 -12.29
CA LEU A 498 -22.80 11.75 -12.92
C LEU A 498 -22.29 13.12 -12.46
N GLU A 499 -23.17 13.95 -11.90
CA GLU A 499 -22.89 15.29 -11.38
C GLU A 499 -22.88 15.35 -9.85
N ALA A 500 -22.92 14.18 -9.19
CA ALA A 500 -22.80 14.10 -7.74
C ALA A 500 -21.54 14.82 -7.27
N ARG A 501 -21.66 15.69 -6.27
CA ARG A 501 -20.50 16.35 -5.66
C ARG A 501 -20.00 15.60 -4.43
N ASP A 502 -18.69 15.52 -4.27
CA ASP A 502 -18.05 15.11 -3.02
C ASP A 502 -17.95 16.30 -2.04
N ARG A 503 -17.29 16.11 -0.89
CA ARG A 503 -17.17 17.17 0.14
C ARG A 503 -16.32 18.37 -0.30
N ARG A 504 -15.50 18.24 -1.34
CA ARG A 504 -14.71 19.33 -1.93
C ARG A 504 -15.40 19.91 -3.17
N GLU A 505 -16.71 19.67 -3.29
CA GLU A 505 -17.54 20.05 -4.44
C GLU A 505 -17.17 19.40 -5.78
N ARG A 506 -16.27 18.41 -5.78
CA ARG A 506 -15.73 17.81 -7.01
C ARG A 506 -16.74 16.83 -7.60
N THR A 507 -16.89 16.83 -8.91
CA THR A 507 -17.67 15.83 -9.66
C THR A 507 -16.82 14.60 -10.02
N PRO A 508 -17.42 13.48 -10.45
CA PRO A 508 -16.68 12.32 -10.98
C PRO A 508 -15.68 12.66 -12.07
N LEU A 509 -16.05 13.53 -13.03
CA LEU A 509 -15.13 14.00 -14.07
C LEU A 509 -13.96 14.78 -13.47
N TYR A 510 -14.24 15.68 -12.51
CA TYR A 510 -13.20 16.42 -11.83
C TYR A 510 -12.21 15.51 -11.10
N VAL A 511 -12.70 14.52 -10.35
CA VAL A 511 -11.84 13.56 -9.66
C VAL A 511 -11.04 12.72 -10.64
N ALA A 512 -11.61 12.30 -11.79
CA ALA A 512 -10.86 11.57 -12.80
C ALA A 512 -9.69 12.38 -13.38
N VAL A 513 -9.82 13.70 -13.53
CA VAL A 513 -8.73 14.56 -13.99
C VAL A 513 -7.72 14.83 -12.87
N ASN A 514 -8.21 15.18 -11.68
CA ASN A 514 -7.38 15.54 -10.51
C ASN A 514 -6.58 14.35 -9.98
N ASP A 515 -7.20 13.18 -9.85
CA ASP A 515 -6.60 11.98 -9.24
C ASP A 515 -5.91 11.09 -10.31
N LEU A 516 -5.40 11.70 -11.39
CA LEU A 516 -4.65 11.09 -12.50
C LEU A 516 -5.31 9.85 -13.15
N GLY A 517 -6.61 9.94 -13.44
CA GLY A 517 -7.33 8.94 -14.23
C GLY A 517 -6.80 8.83 -15.67
N SER A 518 -7.09 7.69 -16.31
CA SER A 518 -6.71 7.47 -17.70
C SER A 518 -7.48 8.39 -18.65
N LYS A 519 -6.86 8.74 -19.79
CA LYS A 519 -7.54 9.48 -20.87
C LYS A 519 -8.85 8.81 -21.29
N ALA A 520 -8.84 7.49 -21.41
CA ALA A 520 -10.03 6.70 -21.78
C ALA A 520 -11.19 6.89 -20.79
N LEU A 521 -10.92 6.90 -19.47
CA LEU A 521 -11.95 7.18 -18.47
C LEU A 521 -12.53 8.60 -18.63
N VAL A 522 -11.66 9.60 -18.83
CA VAL A 522 -12.08 10.99 -19.02
C VAL A 522 -12.97 11.11 -20.26
N GLU A 523 -12.55 10.54 -21.39
CA GLU A 523 -13.33 10.50 -22.62
C GLU A 523 -14.68 9.78 -22.42
N ALA A 524 -14.71 8.67 -21.68
CA ALA A 524 -15.92 7.92 -21.39
C ALA A 524 -16.92 8.73 -20.53
N LEU A 525 -16.44 9.46 -19.52
CA LEU A 525 -17.28 10.33 -18.70
C LEU A 525 -17.84 11.52 -19.51
N VAL A 526 -17.01 12.14 -20.36
CA VAL A 526 -17.47 13.20 -21.28
C VAL A 526 -18.49 12.66 -22.28
N ALA A 527 -18.28 11.47 -22.82
CA ALA A 527 -19.23 10.82 -23.73
C ALA A 527 -20.56 10.45 -23.03
N ALA A 528 -20.51 10.15 -21.73
CA ALA A 528 -21.69 9.92 -20.89
C ALA A 528 -22.45 11.22 -20.55
N GLY A 529 -21.92 12.39 -20.92
CA GLY A 529 -22.57 13.69 -20.74
C GLY A 529 -22.16 14.43 -19.46
N ALA A 530 -20.99 14.11 -18.89
CA ALA A 530 -20.48 14.84 -17.73
C ALA A 530 -20.26 16.33 -18.06
N ARG A 531 -20.64 17.20 -17.13
CA ARG A 531 -20.48 18.65 -17.32
C ARG A 531 -19.02 19.08 -17.23
N LEU A 532 -18.64 20.02 -18.10
CA LEU A 532 -17.26 20.53 -18.20
C LEU A 532 -17.03 21.81 -17.37
N ASP A 533 -18.09 22.37 -16.78
CA ASP A 533 -18.05 23.56 -15.93
C ASP A 533 -17.91 23.25 -14.44
N ALA A 534 -17.37 22.07 -14.11
CA ALA A 534 -17.10 21.68 -12.74
C ALA A 534 -15.89 22.44 -12.18
N VAL A 535 -16.05 22.92 -10.95
CA VAL A 535 -14.98 23.48 -10.11
C VAL A 535 -14.97 22.78 -8.75
N ASP A 536 -13.85 22.82 -8.05
CA ASP A 536 -13.78 22.37 -6.65
C ASP A 536 -14.10 23.49 -5.65
N GLU A 537 -13.95 23.20 -4.36
CA GLU A 537 -14.12 24.15 -3.24
C GLU A 537 -13.24 25.40 -3.32
N SER A 538 -12.18 25.38 -4.14
CA SER A 538 -11.25 26.51 -4.35
C SER A 538 -11.52 27.23 -5.68
N ASP A 539 -12.66 26.94 -6.33
CA ASP A 539 -13.07 27.42 -7.64
C ASP A 539 -12.11 27.03 -8.79
N LEU A 540 -11.23 26.04 -8.59
CA LEU A 540 -10.32 25.59 -9.64
C LEU A 540 -11.10 24.84 -10.72
N SER A 541 -10.89 25.19 -11.99
CA SER A 541 -11.57 24.53 -13.12
C SER A 541 -10.83 23.30 -13.63
N LEU A 542 -11.54 22.45 -14.39
CA LEU A 542 -10.92 21.30 -15.08
C LEU A 542 -9.71 21.72 -15.94
N ALA A 543 -9.76 22.88 -16.60
CA ALA A 543 -8.66 23.38 -17.42
C ALA A 543 -7.42 23.73 -16.56
N GLN A 544 -7.64 24.36 -15.40
CA GLN A 544 -6.58 24.69 -14.45
C GLN A 544 -5.95 23.43 -13.85
N ILE A 545 -6.75 22.40 -13.53
CA ILE A 545 -6.22 21.11 -13.05
C ILE A 545 -5.40 20.37 -14.12
N VAL A 546 -5.85 20.38 -15.39
CA VAL A 546 -5.05 19.82 -16.50
C VAL A 546 -3.69 20.50 -16.60
N ARG A 547 -3.63 21.83 -16.44
CA ARG A 547 -2.38 22.61 -16.42
C ARG A 547 -1.53 22.30 -15.18
N ARG A 548 -2.14 22.30 -13.99
CA ARG A 548 -1.49 22.02 -12.70
C ARG A 548 -0.71 20.71 -12.70
N TYR A 549 -1.31 19.65 -13.26
CA TYR A 549 -0.70 18.32 -13.30
C TYR A 549 -0.02 17.99 -14.65
N LYS A 550 0.19 19.00 -15.52
CA LYS A 550 0.84 18.85 -16.83
C LYS A 550 0.27 17.67 -17.65
N ARG A 551 -1.07 17.53 -17.66
CA ARG A 551 -1.79 16.43 -18.34
C ARG A 551 -1.93 16.70 -19.84
N HIS A 552 -0.83 16.63 -20.58
CA HIS A 552 -0.78 16.92 -22.03
C HIS A 552 -1.74 16.05 -22.84
N ASP A 553 -1.97 14.81 -22.42
CA ASP A 553 -2.90 13.89 -23.06
C ASP A 553 -4.38 14.34 -22.96
N LEU A 554 -4.69 15.23 -22.01
CA LEU A 554 -5.99 15.87 -21.81
C LEU A 554 -6.04 17.29 -22.39
N ALA A 555 -5.11 17.68 -23.27
CA ALA A 555 -5.13 18.98 -23.94
C ALA A 555 -6.45 19.27 -24.68
N PHE A 556 -7.12 18.23 -25.21
CA PHE A 556 -8.44 18.36 -25.83
C PHE A 556 -9.50 18.87 -24.84
N LEU A 557 -9.48 18.36 -23.60
CA LEU A 557 -10.42 18.74 -22.55
C LEU A 557 -10.17 20.17 -22.12
N ARG A 558 -8.90 20.55 -21.90
CA ARG A 558 -8.49 21.93 -21.57
C ARG A 558 -9.01 22.92 -22.60
N LYS A 559 -8.71 22.69 -23.89
CA LYS A 559 -9.14 23.55 -25.01
C LYS A 559 -10.67 23.66 -25.08
N ARG A 560 -11.38 22.55 -24.85
CA ARG A 560 -12.84 22.50 -24.88
C ARG A 560 -13.48 23.27 -23.72
N VAL A 561 -12.98 23.11 -22.50
CA VAL A 561 -13.43 23.86 -21.31
C VAL A 561 -13.25 25.37 -21.53
N GLN A 562 -12.08 25.78 -22.01
CA GLN A 562 -11.79 27.20 -22.29
C GLN A 562 -12.72 27.80 -23.36
N ALA A 563 -13.08 27.02 -24.39
CA ALA A 563 -13.96 27.46 -25.46
C ALA A 563 -15.45 27.51 -25.05
N GLU A 564 -15.93 26.51 -24.30
CA GLU A 564 -17.34 26.39 -23.89
C GLU A 564 -17.67 27.25 -22.65
N HIS A 565 -16.69 27.47 -21.77
CA HIS A 565 -16.84 28.16 -20.50
C HIS A 565 -15.70 29.17 -20.27
N PRO A 566 -15.60 30.24 -21.08
CA PRO A 566 -14.55 31.23 -20.93
C PRO A 566 -14.64 31.95 -19.56
N GLY A 567 -13.50 32.11 -18.90
CA GLY A 567 -13.42 32.74 -17.57
C GLY A 567 -13.84 31.86 -16.39
N ILE A 568 -14.03 30.55 -16.62
CA ILE A 568 -14.23 29.60 -15.52
C ILE A 568 -12.91 29.24 -14.84
N GLY A 569 -12.90 29.23 -13.52
CA GLY A 569 -11.72 28.95 -12.73
C GLY A 569 -11.41 30.07 -11.76
N ALA A 570 -10.37 29.87 -10.96
CA ALA A 570 -9.98 30.83 -9.95
C ALA A 570 -8.90 31.79 -10.49
N GLU A 571 -9.21 33.09 -10.58
CA GLU A 571 -8.28 34.11 -11.10
C GLU A 571 -6.98 34.16 -10.30
N TRP A 572 -7.05 34.01 -8.97
CA TRP A 572 -5.88 33.99 -8.08
C TRP A 572 -4.87 32.90 -8.44
N TRP A 573 -5.33 31.78 -9.00
CA TRP A 573 -4.46 30.67 -9.36
C TRP A 573 -3.69 30.97 -10.64
N ASP A 574 -4.33 31.62 -11.61
CA ASP A 574 -3.67 32.04 -12.84
C ASP A 574 -2.61 33.12 -12.54
N GLU A 575 -2.94 34.10 -11.69
CA GLU A 575 -1.98 35.09 -11.18
C GLU A 575 -0.80 34.42 -10.47
N TRP A 576 -1.06 33.46 -9.58
CA TRP A 576 -0.01 32.73 -8.87
C TRP A 576 0.90 31.94 -9.83
N MET A 577 0.34 31.28 -10.85
CA MET A 577 1.13 30.55 -11.84
C MET A 577 2.03 31.48 -12.67
N GLU A 578 1.55 32.66 -13.02
CA GLU A 578 2.32 33.69 -13.73
C GLU A 578 3.48 34.19 -12.85
N GLU A 579 3.22 34.50 -11.58
CA GLU A 579 4.26 34.90 -10.61
C GLU A 579 5.33 33.81 -10.42
N GLN A 580 4.94 32.54 -10.40
CA GLN A 580 5.89 31.42 -10.28
C GLN A 580 6.76 31.26 -11.53
N ALA A 581 6.16 31.37 -12.72
CA ALA A 581 6.91 31.35 -13.97
C ALA A 581 7.93 32.50 -14.03
N GLU A 582 7.55 33.71 -13.61
CA GLU A 582 8.45 34.86 -13.52
C GLU A 582 9.58 34.67 -12.50
N ARG A 583 9.30 33.97 -11.39
CA ARG A 583 10.25 33.78 -10.29
C ARG A 583 11.26 32.66 -10.54
N TYR A 584 10.84 31.58 -11.20
CA TYR A 584 11.66 30.37 -11.36
C TYR A 584 12.04 30.07 -12.83
N GLY A 585 11.57 30.85 -13.80
CA GLY A 585 12.04 30.78 -15.18
C GLY A 585 11.53 29.59 -16.01
N ASP A 586 10.61 28.79 -15.49
CA ASP A 586 9.86 27.80 -16.28
C ASP A 586 8.81 28.55 -17.12
N GLU A 587 9.12 28.82 -18.39
CA GLU A 587 8.10 29.27 -19.35
C GLU A 587 6.99 28.20 -19.45
N PRO A 588 5.71 28.58 -19.52
CA PRO A 588 4.66 27.62 -19.81
C PRO A 588 4.83 27.11 -21.25
N ASP A 589 5.23 25.85 -21.42
CA ASP A 589 5.24 25.12 -22.69
C ASP A 589 3.82 25.02 -23.27
N ASP A 590 3.34 26.09 -23.92
CA ASP A 590 2.06 26.10 -24.63
C ASP A 590 2.21 25.88 -26.15
N ASP A 591 3.44 25.81 -26.68
CA ASP A 591 3.73 25.57 -28.10
C ASP A 591 4.57 24.29 -28.33
N PHE A 592 3.95 23.12 -28.21
CA PHE A 592 4.51 21.88 -28.76
C PHE A 592 3.86 21.57 -30.13
N GLU A 593 4.52 21.97 -31.21
CA GLU A 593 4.37 21.30 -32.52
C GLU A 593 5.31 20.08 -32.53
N PRO A 594 4.86 18.88 -32.97
CA PRO A 594 5.69 17.70 -32.96
C PRO A 594 6.63 17.75 -34.16
N ASP A 595 7.88 18.16 -33.94
CA ASP A 595 8.92 18.01 -34.96
C ASP A 595 9.84 16.82 -34.64
N ASP A 596 10.01 16.00 -35.69
CA ASP A 596 10.86 14.83 -35.80
C ASP A 596 12.37 15.19 -35.75
N ASP A 597 13.12 14.30 -35.10
CA ASP A 597 14.57 14.01 -35.24
C ASP A 597 15.58 14.79 -34.33
N PRO A 598 16.63 14.09 -33.80
CA PRO A 598 17.38 14.51 -32.61
C PRO A 598 18.76 15.08 -32.92
N GLY A 599 19.24 15.90 -31.99
CA GLY A 599 20.66 16.18 -31.83
C GLY A 599 20.93 17.63 -31.48
N GLU A 600 21.30 17.90 -30.23
CA GLU A 600 22.63 18.41 -29.88
C GLU A 600 22.78 18.67 -28.37
N GLU A 601 23.90 18.15 -27.86
CA GLU A 601 24.77 18.55 -26.74
C GLU A 601 24.21 19.16 -25.43
N LEU A 602 24.38 18.36 -24.36
CA LEU A 602 24.29 18.71 -22.95
C LEU A 602 25.36 19.73 -22.54
N ALA A 603 24.94 20.82 -21.90
CA ALA A 603 25.78 21.65 -21.06
C ALA A 603 25.41 21.43 -19.58
N ASP A 604 26.43 21.20 -18.76
CA ASP A 604 26.36 21.09 -17.29
C ASP A 604 25.72 22.33 -16.64
N ASP A 605 24.74 22.12 -15.76
CA ASP A 605 24.40 23.05 -14.67
C ASP A 605 24.00 22.28 -13.39
N PRO A 606 24.33 22.76 -12.18
CA PRO A 606 24.47 21.93 -11.00
C PRO A 606 23.20 21.87 -10.15
N GLY A 607 22.82 20.64 -9.80
CA GLY A 607 22.26 20.27 -8.49
C GLY A 607 21.11 21.13 -7.97
N ASP A 608 19.92 20.94 -8.52
CA ASP A 608 18.69 21.40 -7.89
C ASP A 608 18.20 20.40 -6.83
N GLU A 609 17.86 20.96 -5.67
CA GLU A 609 17.18 20.29 -4.56
C GLU A 609 15.77 19.87 -5.00
N PRO A 610 15.18 18.78 -4.49
CA PRO A 610 13.77 18.51 -4.73
C PRO A 610 12.94 19.53 -3.94
N GLY A 611 12.45 20.54 -4.66
CA GLY A 611 11.49 21.51 -4.14
C GLY A 611 10.11 20.87 -3.99
N ASP A 612 9.87 20.24 -2.84
CA ASP A 612 8.51 20.00 -2.34
C ASP A 612 7.89 21.34 -1.88
N GLU A 613 7.45 22.18 -2.83
CA GLU A 613 6.51 23.28 -2.55
C GLU A 613 5.27 23.13 -3.44
N PHE A 614 4.37 22.23 -3.01
CA PHE A 614 2.98 22.29 -3.45
C PHE A 614 2.33 23.58 -2.94
N ALA A 615 1.46 24.17 -3.76
CA ALA A 615 0.63 25.33 -3.41
C ALA A 615 0.08 25.24 -1.97
N PRO A 616 -0.04 26.36 -1.22
CA PRO A 616 -0.50 26.32 0.16
C PRO A 616 -1.86 25.63 0.24
N GLU A 617 -1.90 24.44 0.83
CA GLU A 617 -3.18 23.81 1.20
C GLU A 617 -3.83 24.67 2.29
N PRO A 618 -5.16 24.95 2.21
CA PRO A 618 -5.86 25.50 3.34
C PRO A 618 -5.77 24.48 4.49
N GLY A 619 -5.27 24.94 5.63
CA GLY A 619 -4.82 24.09 6.72
C GLY A 619 -5.84 23.06 7.19
N ASP A 620 -5.51 21.80 6.96
CA ASP A 620 -6.09 20.66 7.65
C ASP A 620 -5.67 20.69 9.13
N LYS A 621 -6.49 21.33 9.96
CA LYS A 621 -6.56 20.94 11.37
C LYS A 621 -7.33 19.63 11.46
N PHE A 622 -6.62 18.52 11.27
CA PHE A 622 -7.08 17.27 11.86
C PHE A 622 -7.11 17.47 13.38
N ALA A 623 -8.31 17.44 13.95
CA ALA A 623 -8.48 17.19 15.37
C ALA A 623 -8.03 15.75 15.63
N ASP A 624 -6.81 15.59 16.12
CA ASP A 624 -6.40 14.43 16.91
C ASP A 624 -7.28 14.42 18.18
N GLU A 625 -8.40 13.70 18.13
CA GLU A 625 -9.03 13.23 19.36
C GLU A 625 -8.44 11.85 19.69
N PRO A 626 -7.71 11.71 20.82
CA PRO A 626 -7.24 10.42 21.29
C PRO A 626 -8.45 9.57 21.71
N GLY A 627 -8.40 8.29 21.36
CA GLY A 627 -9.39 7.31 21.80
C GLY A 627 -9.42 7.21 23.33
N ASP A 628 -10.62 7.30 23.89
CA ASP A 628 -10.92 7.01 25.28
C ASP A 628 -10.45 5.59 25.65
N GLU A 629 -9.44 5.51 26.53
CA GLU A 629 -9.27 4.38 27.45
C GLU A 629 -10.01 4.68 28.76
N PRO A 630 -10.59 3.66 29.42
CA PRO A 630 -11.44 3.86 30.59
C PRO A 630 -10.57 4.14 31.82
N GLY A 631 -10.72 5.31 32.42
CA GLY A 631 -10.17 5.64 33.73
C GLY A 631 -11.19 5.35 34.82
N ASP A 632 -10.88 4.33 35.64
CA ASP A 632 -11.43 4.17 36.99
C ASP A 632 -11.03 5.38 37.86
N GLU A 633 -11.97 5.95 38.61
CA GLU A 633 -11.91 6.15 40.08
C GLU A 633 -13.04 7.08 40.59
N HIS A 634 -13.79 6.55 41.56
CA HIS A 634 -14.34 7.16 42.79
C HIS A 634 -14.44 8.70 42.90
N GLY A 635 -15.51 9.31 43.41
CA GLY A 635 -16.64 8.86 44.23
C GLY A 635 -17.52 10.07 44.62
N ASP A 636 -18.38 9.83 45.62
CA ASP A 636 -19.35 10.71 46.32
C ASP A 636 -20.81 10.46 45.91
N GLU A 637 -21.50 9.51 46.53
CA GLU A 637 -22.06 9.45 47.90
C GLU A 637 -23.49 10.02 48.01
N PHE A 638 -24.22 9.46 48.98
CA PHE A 638 -25.61 9.64 49.42
C PHE A 638 -26.68 8.83 48.68
N ALA A 639 -27.56 8.04 49.32
CA ALA A 639 -27.67 7.39 50.63
C ALA A 639 -29.02 6.62 50.55
N ASP A 640 -29.03 5.35 50.97
CA ASP A 640 -29.98 4.78 51.94
C ASP A 640 -29.98 3.23 51.90
N GLU A 641 -29.34 2.68 52.93
CA GLU A 641 -29.50 1.32 53.48
C GLU A 641 -30.64 1.34 54.55
N PRO A 642 -31.00 0.24 55.26
CA PRO A 642 -30.72 -1.20 55.05
C PRO A 642 -31.97 -2.09 55.29
N GLY A 643 -31.81 -3.41 55.18
CA GLY A 643 -32.75 -4.34 55.81
C GLY A 643 -32.55 -5.82 55.48
N GLU A 644 -31.43 -6.42 55.90
CA GLU A 644 -31.36 -7.87 56.13
C GLU A 644 -30.97 -8.14 57.60
N GLU A 645 -31.86 -8.84 58.30
CA GLU A 645 -31.62 -9.72 59.45
C GLU A 645 -32.89 -10.59 59.48
N SER A 646 -32.89 -11.92 59.51
CA SER A 646 -32.20 -12.78 60.46
C SER A 646 -32.75 -14.21 60.25
N VAL A 647 -31.87 -15.22 60.31
CA VAL A 647 -31.90 -16.34 61.29
C VAL A 647 -32.43 -17.69 60.77
N GLU A 648 -31.44 -18.58 60.64
CA GLU A 648 -31.31 -19.94 61.19
C GLU A 648 -32.23 -21.12 60.81
N GLU A 649 -31.52 -22.24 60.71
CA GLU A 649 -31.84 -23.60 61.18
C GLU A 649 -32.64 -24.57 60.29
N GLY A 650 -32.00 -25.74 60.09
CA GLY A 650 -32.70 -27.02 60.28
C GLY A 650 -32.81 -27.96 59.08
N GLY A 651 -31.79 -28.80 58.88
CA GLY A 651 -31.92 -30.27 58.98
C GLY A 651 -32.68 -31.10 57.93
N ALA A 652 -32.08 -32.27 57.65
CA ALA A 652 -32.68 -33.56 57.23
C ALA A 652 -33.21 -33.66 55.78
N GLU A 653 -32.56 -34.42 54.91
CA GLU A 653 -32.63 -35.89 54.73
C GLU A 653 -33.77 -36.38 53.82
N GLU A 654 -33.35 -37.22 52.88
CA GLU A 654 -34.04 -38.39 52.35
C GLU A 654 -35.27 -38.30 51.40
N ARG A 655 -35.03 -38.94 50.23
CA ARG A 655 -35.88 -39.92 49.53
C ARG A 655 -36.92 -39.46 48.51
N LEU A 656 -36.65 -39.91 47.28
CA LEU A 656 -37.51 -40.73 46.42
C LEU A 656 -39.02 -40.41 46.43
N SER A 657 -39.57 -40.01 45.28
CA SER A 657 -40.37 -40.91 44.42
C SER A 657 -41.04 -40.13 43.28
N LEU A 658 -41.07 -40.81 42.13
CA LEU A 658 -41.85 -40.60 40.90
C LEU A 658 -41.28 -39.64 39.85
#